data_AF-A0A267GF83-F1
#
_entry.id   AF-A0A267GF83-F1
#
_cell.length_a   1.000
_cell.length_b   1.000
_cell.length_c   1.000
_cell.angle_alpha   90.00
_cell.angle_beta   90.00
_cell.angle_gamma   90.00
#
_symmetry.space_group_name_H-M   'P 1'
#
loop_
_entity.id
_entity.type
_entity.pdbx_description
1 polymer ?
#
loop_
_entity_poly.entity_id
_entity_poly.type
_entity_poly.pdbx_seq_one_letter_code
_entity_poly.pdbx_strand_id
1 'polypeptide(L)'
;MIQMNTTADPFSYVPFIDQQIVDRIRSAPDFIKAKINIGAILQFDAGDCQNFQSHLVSMFVNYYSKMNENNINLLKHIGLSLDDGRLYYSKYGLTTAISNFFRDRGSPKEIGICTLVSFAGHSQPYFKVDEVKQRISTTIVNYKQMGSRTTECSIVGSGTARSVSIFAGMDYTPLVCPIICDDPNQVFRFYHGNQQIVSNGQSEWTYVQGLKISRTGNVIEFPAELFENDSGEYRCEAGGKSFKFDVKIVSMPQFLTRLHDSDSKIVSGDLPQVVFAIENETLSYNCTVYYTNMDQVDVIPAFHTIGTADQKWKKLDLDQFNQMFSSSVSTVRQSTLKTNETKTLNLTISRVPVSDSSTYLNFTHRFVCDASVSPADAQKVGLPSYNIQSSSNVIFLKRPTILSFNRTSAKPCSEQKCSNKVGGTFEVSLSPDMTRRLAASGVKVFAYFKIDNELLENIHTIHGQDISVSKFYPETNRLLFKILPNAKKEVISILQKYKYLTPVFNFGYKDSSGTKLTNLNLHKERYGQPIVSFGDRDCRADSTCFYSTDFDSADLLADLSIRLGFDWISDEQPAAGLASASAGLIAGITLAALIVLIAIILLVLLLRRDSGQTYLVDEKERQQGNHPELEVKEEHFKEYQPAEEAPIRAERMSLNSYSGVSIKSQDDRELDVYKDDMGDMGDFTEDGSFIGEYSAKKKKRDNSAN
;
A
#
# COMPACT_ATOMS: atom_id res chain seq x y z
N MET A 1 -59.08 -10.31 -5.58
CA MET A 1 -60.15 -9.91 -4.63
C MET A 1 -59.81 -10.56 -3.31
N ILE A 2 -59.30 -9.81 -2.32
CA ILE A 2 -59.07 -10.38 -0.99
C ILE A 2 -60.44 -10.49 -0.34
N GLN A 3 -61.07 -11.67 -0.39
CA GLN A 3 -62.29 -11.92 0.37
C GLN A 3 -61.90 -11.96 1.86
N MET A 4 -62.07 -10.83 2.53
CA MET A 4 -61.81 -10.71 3.97
C MET A 4 -62.94 -11.40 4.72
N ASN A 5 -62.74 -12.69 4.96
CA ASN A 5 -63.59 -13.48 5.85
C ASN A 5 -63.63 -12.83 7.24
N THR A 6 -64.80 -12.83 7.86
CA THR A 6 -65.12 -12.28 9.19
C THR A 6 -64.50 -13.08 10.35
N THR A 7 -63.36 -13.74 10.13
CA THR A 7 -62.62 -14.41 11.20
C THR A 7 -62.02 -13.37 12.16
N ALA A 8 -62.07 -13.67 13.46
CA ALA A 8 -61.62 -12.77 14.53
C ALA A 8 -60.10 -12.47 14.52
N ASP A 9 -59.29 -13.31 13.84
CA ASP A 9 -57.85 -13.10 13.71
C ASP A 9 -57.55 -11.83 12.88
N PRO A 10 -56.80 -10.84 13.42
CA PRO A 10 -56.42 -9.64 12.69
C PRO A 10 -55.44 -9.90 11.54
N PHE A 11 -54.80 -11.07 11.49
CA PHE A 11 -53.84 -11.45 10.45
C PHE A 11 -54.40 -12.53 9.51
N SER A 12 -53.93 -12.51 8.27
CA SER A 12 -54.27 -13.54 7.29
C SER A 12 -53.19 -13.64 6.21
N TYR A 13 -53.35 -14.57 5.27
CA TYR A 13 -52.44 -14.73 4.15
C TYR A 13 -53.20 -15.12 2.89
N VAL A 14 -52.57 -14.87 1.74
CA VAL A 14 -53.02 -15.37 0.43
C VAL A 14 -51.84 -16.00 -0.32
N PRO A 15 -52.05 -17.07 -1.11
CA PRO A 15 -51.06 -17.53 -2.07
C PRO A 15 -50.72 -16.39 -3.04
N PHE A 16 -49.43 -16.13 -3.25
CA PHE A 16 -48.98 -14.98 -4.04
C PHE A 16 -47.95 -15.37 -5.10
N ILE A 17 -46.99 -16.22 -4.74
CA ILE A 17 -45.99 -16.76 -5.66
C ILE A 17 -46.38 -18.20 -6.03
N ASP A 18 -46.25 -18.55 -7.31
CA ASP A 18 -46.42 -19.93 -7.77
C ASP A 18 -45.42 -20.88 -7.07
N GLN A 19 -45.89 -22.07 -6.68
CA GLN A 19 -45.08 -23.02 -5.92
C GLN A 19 -43.80 -23.43 -6.68
N GLN A 20 -43.81 -23.50 -8.01
CA GLN A 20 -42.62 -23.81 -8.80
C GLN A 20 -41.55 -22.73 -8.66
N ILE A 21 -41.95 -21.45 -8.57
CA ILE A 21 -41.02 -20.34 -8.36
C ILE A 21 -40.46 -20.40 -6.93
N VAL A 22 -41.30 -20.69 -5.94
CA VAL A 22 -40.86 -20.89 -4.55
C VAL A 22 -39.81 -21.99 -4.46
N ASP A 23 -40.07 -23.15 -5.09
CA ASP A 23 -39.14 -24.28 -5.08
C ASP A 23 -37.80 -23.93 -5.76
N ARG A 24 -37.84 -23.14 -6.85
CA ARG A 24 -36.64 -22.61 -7.51
C ARG A 24 -35.85 -21.69 -6.59
N ILE A 25 -36.50 -20.76 -5.89
CA ILE A 25 -35.84 -19.84 -4.95
C ILE A 25 -35.22 -20.60 -3.78
N ARG A 26 -35.91 -21.60 -3.22
CA ARG A 26 -35.36 -22.45 -2.16
C ARG A 26 -34.11 -23.19 -2.62
N SER A 27 -34.10 -23.67 -3.87
CA SER A 27 -32.94 -24.34 -4.48
C SER A 27 -31.82 -23.40 -4.93
N ALA A 28 -32.05 -22.07 -4.95
CA ALA A 28 -31.06 -21.12 -5.43
C ALA A 28 -29.85 -21.04 -4.48
N PRO A 29 -28.68 -20.61 -4.97
CA PRO A 29 -27.57 -20.24 -4.12
C PRO A 29 -27.93 -19.12 -3.14
N ASP A 30 -27.33 -19.12 -1.95
CA ASP A 30 -27.69 -18.18 -0.89
C ASP A 30 -27.46 -16.71 -1.26
N PHE A 31 -26.43 -16.42 -2.07
CA PHE A 31 -26.18 -15.06 -2.57
C PHE A 31 -27.35 -14.51 -3.41
N ILE A 32 -28.07 -15.39 -4.14
CA ILE A 32 -29.26 -15.01 -4.90
C ILE A 32 -30.43 -14.79 -3.94
N LYS A 33 -30.64 -15.70 -2.99
CA LYS A 33 -31.75 -15.61 -2.03
C LYS A 33 -31.73 -14.32 -1.21
N ALA A 34 -30.53 -13.84 -0.84
CA ALA A 34 -30.37 -12.62 -0.07
C ALA A 34 -30.69 -11.34 -0.87
N LYS A 35 -30.73 -11.42 -2.21
CA LYS A 35 -30.89 -10.27 -3.10
C LYS A 35 -32.16 -10.29 -3.94
N ILE A 36 -32.79 -11.45 -4.12
CA ILE A 36 -33.97 -11.54 -4.97
C ILE A 36 -35.14 -10.80 -4.33
N ASN A 37 -35.71 -9.88 -5.08
CA ASN A 37 -36.93 -9.19 -4.72
C ASN A 37 -38.04 -9.59 -5.66
N ILE A 38 -39.17 -9.97 -5.09
CA ILE A 38 -40.36 -10.36 -5.82
C ILE A 38 -41.54 -9.61 -5.23
N GLY A 39 -42.47 -9.24 -6.10
CA GLY A 39 -43.72 -8.68 -5.64
C GLY A 39 -44.66 -8.30 -6.76
N ALA A 40 -45.64 -7.48 -6.39
CA ALA A 40 -46.55 -6.85 -7.32
C ALA A 40 -46.67 -5.35 -7.04
N ILE A 41 -47.02 -4.61 -8.08
CA ILE A 41 -47.26 -3.18 -8.05
C ILE A 41 -48.71 -2.96 -8.46
N LEU A 42 -49.44 -2.19 -7.66
CA LEU A 42 -50.71 -1.60 -8.06
C LEU A 42 -50.45 -0.18 -8.53
N GLN A 43 -50.74 0.06 -9.80
CA GLN A 43 -50.56 1.35 -10.45
C GLN A 43 -51.91 2.01 -10.68
N PHE A 44 -52.02 3.31 -10.44
CA PHE A 44 -53.28 4.05 -10.50
C PHE A 44 -53.28 5.11 -11.60
N ASP A 45 -54.39 5.25 -12.31
CA ASP A 45 -54.77 6.34 -13.24
C ASP A 45 -53.90 6.71 -14.44
N ALA A 46 -52.67 6.20 -14.60
CA ALA A 46 -52.01 6.03 -15.89
C ALA A 46 -50.62 5.42 -15.76
N GLY A 47 -50.27 4.66 -16.80
CA GLY A 47 -48.93 4.26 -17.18
C GLY A 47 -48.86 2.78 -17.51
N ASP A 48 -47.84 2.43 -18.29
CA ASP A 48 -47.41 1.06 -18.44
C ASP A 48 -46.64 0.60 -17.19
N CYS A 49 -46.48 -0.71 -17.06
CA CYS A 49 -45.67 -1.31 -16.00
C CYS A 49 -44.16 -1.00 -16.15
N GLN A 50 -43.72 -0.42 -17.27
CA GLN A 50 -42.31 -0.14 -17.54
C GLN A 50 -41.86 1.22 -16.97
N ASN A 51 -42.78 2.17 -16.78
CA ASN A 51 -42.49 3.55 -16.39
C ASN A 51 -43.33 4.01 -15.19
N PHE A 52 -43.56 3.14 -14.21
CA PHE A 52 -44.34 3.51 -13.02
C PHE A 52 -43.57 4.53 -12.15
N GLN A 53 -44.31 5.45 -11.54
CA GLN A 53 -43.75 6.42 -10.59
C GLN A 53 -44.01 5.95 -9.16
N SER A 54 -42.97 5.80 -8.33
CA SER A 54 -43.08 5.21 -6.98
C SER A 54 -44.13 5.88 -6.08
N HIS A 55 -44.36 7.18 -6.23
CA HIS A 55 -45.39 7.88 -5.45
C HIS A 55 -46.82 7.55 -5.91
N LEU A 56 -47.02 7.12 -7.17
CA LEU A 56 -48.31 6.77 -7.77
C LEU A 56 -48.65 5.27 -7.65
N VAL A 57 -47.87 4.50 -6.89
CA VAL A 57 -48.08 3.06 -6.78
C VAL A 57 -48.10 2.55 -5.34
N SER A 58 -48.85 1.47 -5.13
CA SER A 58 -48.73 0.60 -3.95
C SER A 58 -47.91 -0.62 -4.30
N MET A 59 -46.85 -0.90 -3.54
CA MET A 59 -45.94 -2.02 -3.80
C MET A 59 -46.12 -3.11 -2.74
N PHE A 60 -46.33 -4.35 -3.19
CA PHE A 60 -46.33 -5.55 -2.36
C PHE A 60 -45.10 -6.36 -2.71
N VAL A 61 -43.96 -6.03 -2.12
CA VAL A 61 -42.68 -6.70 -2.37
C VAL A 61 -42.07 -7.15 -1.05
N ASN A 62 -41.17 -8.11 -1.10
CA ASN A 62 -40.32 -8.43 0.06
C ASN A 62 -39.34 -7.29 0.39
N TYR A 63 -38.79 -6.59 -0.61
CA TYR A 63 -37.93 -5.42 -0.44
C TYR A 63 -37.80 -4.60 -1.73
N TYR A 64 -37.65 -3.27 -1.62
CA TYR A 64 -37.23 -2.41 -2.72
C TYR A 64 -36.53 -1.14 -2.21
N SER A 65 -35.24 -0.98 -2.55
CA SER A 65 -34.35 0.08 -2.02
C SER A 65 -34.77 1.52 -2.35
N LYS A 66 -35.60 1.71 -3.38
CA LYS A 66 -36.04 3.05 -3.85
C LYS A 66 -37.41 3.45 -3.30
N MET A 67 -37.93 2.73 -2.30
CA MET A 67 -39.20 3.09 -1.66
C MET A 67 -39.11 4.42 -0.93
N ASN A 68 -40.20 5.20 -1.02
CA ASN A 68 -40.42 6.35 -0.16
C ASN A 68 -41.05 5.93 1.18
N GLU A 69 -41.20 6.89 2.10
CA GLU A 69 -41.78 6.68 3.44
C GLU A 69 -43.19 6.06 3.39
N ASN A 70 -44.03 6.42 2.41
CA ASN A 70 -45.38 5.86 2.28
C ASN A 70 -45.33 4.36 1.92
N ASN A 71 -44.47 3.97 0.98
CA ASN A 71 -44.30 2.57 0.59
C ASN A 71 -43.65 1.75 1.73
N ILE A 72 -42.69 2.33 2.45
CA ILE A 72 -42.06 1.71 3.61
C ILE A 72 -43.09 1.44 4.72
N ASN A 73 -43.96 2.41 5.01
CA ASN A 73 -45.03 2.23 6.00
C ASN A 73 -46.03 1.14 5.60
N LEU A 74 -46.34 1.00 4.30
CA LEU A 74 -47.17 -0.10 3.80
C LEU A 74 -46.53 -1.47 4.09
N LEU A 75 -45.21 -1.61 3.94
CA LEU A 75 -44.49 -2.87 4.18
C LEU A 75 -44.55 -3.35 5.64
N LYS A 76 -44.91 -2.50 6.61
CA LYS A 76 -45.14 -2.93 8.00
C LYS A 76 -46.38 -3.81 8.15
N HIS A 77 -47.33 -3.67 7.22
CA HIS A 77 -48.62 -4.34 7.29
C HIS A 77 -48.65 -5.64 6.50
N ILE A 78 -47.60 -5.95 5.73
CA ILE A 78 -47.54 -7.08 4.81
C ILE A 78 -46.15 -7.72 4.83
N GLY A 79 -46.10 -9.02 4.56
CA GLY A 79 -44.84 -9.76 4.48
C GLY A 79 -44.94 -10.84 3.43
N LEU A 80 -44.11 -10.75 2.40
CA LEU A 80 -44.00 -11.79 1.40
C LEU A 80 -42.97 -12.83 1.86
N SER A 81 -43.45 -14.01 2.20
CA SER A 81 -42.57 -15.14 2.52
C SER A 81 -42.14 -15.82 1.24
N LEU A 82 -40.84 -15.72 0.93
CA LEU A 82 -40.22 -16.46 -0.17
C LEU A 82 -40.10 -17.96 0.13
N ASP A 83 -40.26 -18.36 1.39
CA ASP A 83 -40.14 -19.75 1.82
C ASP A 83 -41.40 -20.55 1.54
N ASP A 84 -42.59 -19.95 1.57
CA ASP A 84 -43.87 -20.63 1.31
C ASP A 84 -44.72 -19.96 0.22
N GLY A 85 -44.23 -18.88 -0.38
CA GLY A 85 -44.89 -18.16 -1.47
C GLY A 85 -46.15 -17.40 -1.06
N ARG A 86 -46.39 -17.22 0.23
CA ARG A 86 -47.59 -16.54 0.75
C ARG A 86 -47.30 -15.09 1.06
N LEU A 87 -48.26 -14.23 0.71
CA LEU A 87 -48.30 -12.84 1.16
C LEU A 87 -49.14 -12.79 2.44
N TYR A 88 -48.47 -12.62 3.57
CA TYR A 88 -49.07 -12.41 4.87
C TYR A 88 -49.43 -10.94 5.03
N TYR A 89 -50.53 -10.63 5.72
CA TYR A 89 -50.98 -9.26 5.92
C TYR A 89 -51.82 -9.09 7.19
N SER A 90 -51.79 -7.87 7.73
CA SER A 90 -52.78 -7.37 8.69
C SER A 90 -54.03 -6.93 7.93
N LYS A 91 -55.21 -7.40 8.33
CA LYS A 91 -56.46 -7.09 7.61
C LYS A 91 -56.78 -5.60 7.67
N TYR A 92 -56.73 -5.00 8.86
CA TYR A 92 -57.07 -3.58 9.05
C TYR A 92 -55.93 -2.67 8.56
N GLY A 93 -54.69 -2.94 8.94
CA GLY A 93 -53.52 -2.16 8.51
C GLY A 93 -53.38 -2.09 6.99
N LEU A 94 -53.46 -3.25 6.30
CA LEU A 94 -53.37 -3.28 4.83
C LEU A 94 -54.55 -2.56 4.15
N THR A 95 -55.80 -2.82 4.57
CA THR A 95 -56.95 -2.14 3.96
C THR A 95 -56.92 -0.64 4.19
N THR A 96 -56.50 -0.21 5.38
CA THR A 96 -56.38 1.21 5.72
C THR A 96 -55.29 1.88 4.89
N ALA A 97 -54.10 1.26 4.77
CA ALA A 97 -53.00 1.79 3.97
C ALA A 97 -53.39 1.94 2.49
N ILE A 98 -54.04 0.91 1.92
CA ILE A 98 -54.57 0.98 0.55
C ILE A 98 -55.67 2.04 0.44
N SER A 99 -56.65 2.05 1.34
CA SER A 99 -57.76 3.03 1.30
C SER A 99 -57.27 4.47 1.41
N ASN A 100 -56.26 4.74 2.24
CA ASN A 100 -55.64 6.06 2.36
C ASN A 100 -54.95 6.44 1.05
N PHE A 101 -54.19 5.52 0.45
CA PHE A 101 -53.57 5.74 -0.85
C PHE A 101 -54.58 6.12 -1.94
N PHE A 102 -55.71 5.41 -2.01
CA PHE A 102 -56.79 5.70 -2.94
C PHE A 102 -57.44 7.07 -2.70
N ARG A 103 -57.67 7.42 -1.42
CA ARG A 103 -58.25 8.72 -1.04
C ARG A 103 -57.33 9.88 -1.40
N ASP A 104 -56.05 9.76 -1.08
CA ASP A 104 -55.05 10.80 -1.34
C ASP A 104 -54.85 11.05 -2.84
N ARG A 105 -55.21 10.09 -3.70
CA ARG A 105 -55.15 10.18 -5.16
C ARG A 105 -56.45 10.64 -5.83
N GLY A 106 -57.50 10.96 -5.07
CA GLY A 106 -58.74 11.48 -5.64
C GLY A 106 -59.62 10.42 -6.31
N SER A 107 -59.59 9.17 -5.80
CA SER A 107 -60.39 8.03 -6.29
C SER A 107 -60.04 7.63 -7.73
N PRO A 108 -59.00 6.80 -7.93
CA PRO A 108 -58.60 6.39 -9.26
C PRO A 108 -59.73 5.73 -10.05
N LYS A 109 -59.73 5.95 -11.37
CA LYS A 109 -60.64 5.39 -12.37
C LYS A 109 -60.18 4.01 -12.84
N GLU A 110 -58.87 3.82 -12.96
CA GLU A 110 -58.27 2.58 -13.44
C GLU A 110 -57.09 2.12 -12.58
N ILE A 111 -56.92 0.80 -12.48
CA ILE A 111 -55.82 0.14 -11.78
C ILE A 111 -55.08 -0.80 -12.73
N GLY A 112 -53.76 -0.73 -12.74
CA GLY A 112 -52.87 -1.72 -13.34
C GLY A 112 -52.27 -2.64 -12.29
N ILE A 113 -52.08 -3.92 -12.64
CA ILE A 113 -51.35 -4.90 -11.85
C ILE A 113 -50.10 -5.30 -12.61
N CYS A 114 -48.95 -5.09 -12.00
CA CYS A 114 -47.65 -5.47 -12.54
C CYS A 114 -46.95 -6.43 -11.58
N THR A 115 -46.22 -7.41 -12.07
CA THR A 115 -45.26 -8.18 -11.26
C THR A 115 -43.90 -7.52 -11.32
N LEU A 116 -43.17 -7.58 -10.21
CA LEU A 116 -41.81 -7.07 -10.09
C LEU A 116 -40.88 -8.22 -9.71
N VAL A 117 -39.80 -8.36 -10.46
CA VAL A 117 -38.64 -9.18 -10.09
C VAL A 117 -37.42 -8.30 -10.21
N SER A 118 -36.65 -8.19 -9.14
CA SER A 118 -35.41 -7.43 -9.16
C SER A 118 -34.34 -8.03 -8.27
N PHE A 119 -33.10 -7.61 -8.46
CA PHE A 119 -32.01 -7.86 -7.53
C PHE A 119 -31.76 -6.60 -6.71
N ALA A 120 -31.85 -6.74 -5.39
CA ALA A 120 -31.63 -5.70 -4.39
C ALA A 120 -30.27 -5.01 -4.56
N GLY A 121 -30.23 -3.70 -4.35
CA GLY A 121 -29.01 -2.88 -4.39
C GLY A 121 -29.31 -1.44 -4.78
N HIS A 122 -28.28 -0.59 -4.82
CA HIS A 122 -28.44 0.81 -5.22
C HIS A 122 -28.64 0.95 -6.74
N SER A 123 -27.82 0.24 -7.53
CA SER A 123 -27.86 0.26 -9.00
C SER A 123 -28.90 -0.70 -9.61
N GLN A 124 -29.38 -1.70 -8.86
CA GLN A 124 -30.33 -2.75 -9.30
C GLN A 124 -30.06 -3.22 -10.76
N PRO A 125 -28.94 -3.94 -11.01
CA PRO A 125 -28.53 -4.29 -12.38
C PRO A 125 -29.57 -5.15 -13.12
N TYR A 126 -30.41 -5.86 -12.36
CA TYR A 126 -31.54 -6.62 -12.89
C TYR A 126 -32.82 -6.11 -12.24
N PHE A 127 -33.62 -5.42 -13.04
CA PHE A 127 -34.93 -4.93 -12.66
C PHE A 127 -35.88 -5.22 -13.81
N LYS A 128 -36.86 -6.09 -13.57
CA LYS A 128 -37.88 -6.44 -14.55
C LYS A 128 -39.25 -6.25 -13.93
N VAL A 129 -40.09 -5.56 -14.69
CA VAL A 129 -41.51 -5.44 -14.37
C VAL A 129 -42.28 -5.95 -15.56
N ASP A 130 -43.17 -6.90 -15.31
CA ASP A 130 -44.04 -7.48 -16.32
C ASP A 130 -45.48 -7.10 -16.01
N GLU A 131 -46.24 -6.83 -17.08
CA GLU A 131 -47.66 -6.56 -16.95
C GLU A 131 -48.44 -7.86 -16.72
N VAL A 132 -49.29 -7.87 -15.69
CA VAL A 132 -50.29 -8.92 -15.50
C VAL A 132 -51.60 -8.50 -16.13
N LYS A 133 -52.05 -7.27 -15.83
CA LYS A 133 -53.30 -6.72 -16.33
C LYS A 133 -53.33 -5.20 -16.20
N GLN A 134 -53.47 -4.48 -17.31
CA GLN A 134 -53.75 -3.05 -17.32
C GLN A 134 -55.25 -2.74 -17.36
N ARG A 135 -55.59 -1.52 -16.94
CA ARG A 135 -56.92 -0.88 -17.08
C ARG A 135 -58.07 -1.64 -16.42
N ILE A 136 -57.87 -2.10 -15.19
CA ILE A 136 -58.94 -2.63 -14.35
C ILE A 136 -59.77 -1.45 -13.85
N SER A 137 -61.03 -1.36 -14.29
CA SER A 137 -61.96 -0.35 -13.78
C SER A 137 -62.10 -0.44 -12.25
N THR A 138 -62.04 0.68 -11.55
CA THR A 138 -62.24 0.69 -10.09
C THR A 138 -63.66 0.34 -9.67
N THR A 139 -64.63 0.37 -10.59
CA THR A 139 -66.01 -0.08 -10.34
C THR A 139 -66.11 -1.56 -9.98
N ILE A 140 -65.14 -2.39 -10.37
CA ILE A 140 -65.09 -3.82 -9.99
C ILE A 140 -64.11 -4.09 -8.84
N VAL A 141 -63.44 -3.05 -8.32
CA VAL A 141 -62.50 -3.14 -7.20
C VAL A 141 -63.18 -2.60 -5.95
N ASN A 142 -63.53 -3.50 -5.03
CA ASN A 142 -64.13 -3.12 -3.76
C ASN A 142 -63.03 -2.97 -2.69
N TYR A 143 -62.82 -1.75 -2.22
CA TYR A 143 -61.95 -1.44 -1.08
C TYR A 143 -62.76 -0.60 -0.10
N LYS A 144 -62.81 -1.06 1.15
CA LYS A 144 -63.35 -0.31 2.28
C LYS A 144 -62.39 -0.48 3.44
N GLN A 145 -62.31 0.53 4.31
CA GLN A 145 -61.67 0.34 5.60
C GLN A 145 -62.43 -0.78 6.33
N MET A 146 -61.74 -1.87 6.65
CA MET A 146 -62.36 -3.05 7.24
C MET A 146 -61.68 -3.41 8.56
N GLY A 147 -62.49 -3.75 9.56
CA GLY A 147 -62.03 -4.27 10.84
C GLY A 147 -61.87 -3.23 11.94
N SER A 148 -61.48 -3.71 13.13
CA SER A 148 -61.11 -2.88 14.27
C SER A 148 -59.59 -2.79 14.33
N ARG A 149 -59.06 -1.58 14.52
CA ARG A 149 -57.62 -1.37 14.74
C ARG A 149 -57.16 -2.13 15.99
N THR A 150 -56.06 -2.83 15.87
CA THR A 150 -55.36 -3.50 16.97
C THR A 150 -53.93 -2.97 17.08
N THR A 151 -53.24 -3.29 18.17
CA THR A 151 -51.80 -3.06 18.34
C THR A 151 -51.01 -4.36 18.24
N GLU A 152 -51.63 -5.41 17.71
CA GLU A 152 -51.01 -6.73 17.62
C GLU A 152 -49.99 -6.78 16.47
N CYS A 153 -49.05 -7.70 16.60
CA CYS A 153 -48.07 -8.05 15.57
C CYS A 153 -47.98 -9.57 15.43
N SER A 154 -47.66 -10.02 14.23
CA SER A 154 -47.51 -11.44 13.88
C SER A 154 -46.22 -11.67 13.10
N ILE A 155 -45.62 -12.85 13.29
CA ILE A 155 -44.44 -13.28 12.54
C ILE A 155 -44.89 -13.93 11.24
N VAL A 156 -44.22 -13.56 10.15
CA VAL A 156 -44.47 -14.05 8.80
C VAL A 156 -43.86 -15.44 8.63
N GLY A 157 -44.65 -16.40 8.17
CA GLY A 157 -44.20 -17.78 7.97
C GLY A 157 -44.04 -18.57 9.27
N SER A 158 -43.22 -19.61 9.25
CA SER A 158 -42.96 -20.48 10.40
C SER A 158 -41.55 -20.28 10.97
N GLY A 159 -41.46 -19.95 12.26
CA GLY A 159 -40.20 -19.87 13.01
C GLY A 159 -39.92 -18.49 13.60
N THR A 160 -38.85 -18.39 14.38
CA THR A 160 -38.40 -17.14 15.05
C THR A 160 -36.94 -16.82 14.75
N ALA A 161 -36.29 -17.60 13.88
CA ALA A 161 -34.90 -17.45 13.52
C ALA A 161 -34.63 -17.85 12.06
N ARG A 162 -33.64 -17.22 11.42
CA ARG A 162 -33.17 -17.57 10.06
C ARG A 162 -31.67 -17.33 9.92
N SER A 163 -30.95 -18.26 9.31
CA SER A 163 -29.56 -18.02 8.90
C SER A 163 -29.49 -17.26 7.57
N VAL A 164 -28.61 -16.28 7.48
CA VAL A 164 -28.45 -15.43 6.29
C VAL A 164 -26.97 -15.29 5.95
N SER A 165 -26.60 -15.69 4.73
CA SER A 165 -25.25 -15.44 4.19
C SER A 165 -25.26 -14.14 3.41
N ILE A 166 -24.41 -13.19 3.78
CA ILE A 166 -24.24 -11.91 3.09
C ILE A 166 -22.85 -11.87 2.49
N PHE A 167 -22.75 -11.54 1.21
CA PHE A 167 -21.47 -11.52 0.52
C PHE A 167 -20.86 -10.12 0.54
N ALA A 168 -19.60 -10.01 0.97
CA ALA A 168 -18.86 -8.76 0.88
C ALA A 168 -18.63 -8.40 -0.60
N GLY A 169 -18.58 -7.10 -0.90
CA GLY A 169 -18.59 -6.57 -2.26
C GLY A 169 -19.98 -6.45 -2.88
N MET A 170 -21.05 -6.90 -2.20
CA MET A 170 -22.42 -6.70 -2.67
C MET A 170 -23.05 -5.42 -2.11
N ASP A 171 -23.49 -4.52 -2.98
CA ASP A 171 -24.11 -3.25 -2.60
C ASP A 171 -25.46 -3.41 -1.88
N TYR A 172 -25.57 -2.97 -0.62
CA TYR A 172 -26.83 -2.79 0.12
C TYR A 172 -27.73 -4.04 0.16
N THR A 173 -27.24 -5.10 0.79
CA THR A 173 -28.01 -6.35 1.03
C THR A 173 -29.03 -6.13 2.14
N PRO A 174 -30.34 -6.31 1.90
CA PRO A 174 -31.36 -6.02 2.89
C PRO A 174 -31.56 -7.16 3.88
N LEU A 175 -31.86 -6.80 5.11
CA LEU A 175 -32.37 -7.68 6.15
C LEU A 175 -33.70 -7.07 6.64
N VAL A 176 -34.79 -7.62 6.11
CA VAL A 176 -36.16 -7.17 6.39
C VAL A 176 -36.73 -8.00 7.53
N CYS A 177 -37.25 -7.34 8.56
CA CYS A 177 -37.85 -7.99 9.71
C CYS A 177 -39.15 -8.70 9.32
N PRO A 178 -39.28 -10.03 9.49
CA PRO A 178 -40.47 -10.80 9.13
C PRO A 178 -41.55 -10.68 10.20
N ILE A 179 -41.78 -9.47 10.72
CA ILE A 179 -42.86 -9.15 11.64
C ILE A 179 -43.75 -8.14 10.93
N ILE A 180 -45.05 -8.44 10.89
CA ILE A 180 -46.09 -7.55 10.40
C ILE A 180 -46.95 -7.09 11.57
N CYS A 181 -47.38 -5.84 11.53
CA CYS A 181 -48.14 -5.23 12.61
C CYS A 181 -49.37 -4.54 12.04
N ASP A 182 -50.44 -4.51 12.84
CA ASP A 182 -51.66 -3.81 12.44
C ASP A 182 -51.55 -2.30 12.68
N ASP A 183 -50.76 -1.87 13.66
CA ASP A 183 -50.51 -0.46 13.97
C ASP A 183 -49.42 0.15 13.04
N PRO A 184 -49.74 1.17 12.22
CA PRO A 184 -48.76 1.82 11.34
C PRO A 184 -47.65 2.55 12.11
N ASN A 185 -47.93 2.95 13.36
CA ASN A 185 -46.99 3.66 14.22
C ASN A 185 -46.07 2.71 15.01
N GLN A 186 -46.20 1.39 14.80
CA GLN A 186 -45.35 0.43 15.47
C GLN A 186 -43.88 0.68 15.12
N VAL A 187 -43.06 0.84 16.16
CA VAL A 187 -41.61 1.02 16.05
C VAL A 187 -40.94 -0.35 15.95
N PHE A 188 -40.08 -0.51 14.96
CA PHE A 188 -39.21 -1.66 14.80
C PHE A 188 -37.83 -1.34 15.40
N ARG A 189 -37.31 -2.24 16.23
CA ARG A 189 -35.98 -2.10 16.83
C ARG A 189 -35.06 -3.19 16.28
N PHE A 190 -33.85 -2.80 15.89
CA PHE A 190 -32.81 -3.72 15.46
C PHE A 190 -31.68 -3.77 16.47
N TYR A 191 -31.08 -4.94 16.62
CA TYR A 191 -29.94 -5.18 17.49
C TYR A 191 -28.88 -6.00 16.75
N HIS A 192 -27.61 -5.73 17.05
CA HIS A 192 -26.47 -6.59 16.72
C HIS A 192 -25.87 -7.09 18.04
N GLY A 193 -25.97 -8.40 18.28
CA GLY A 193 -25.74 -9.00 19.59
C GLY A 193 -26.65 -8.38 20.67
N ASN A 194 -26.03 -7.71 21.64
CA ASN A 194 -26.73 -7.02 22.74
C ASN A 194 -26.87 -5.51 22.52
N GLN A 195 -26.30 -4.96 21.44
CA GLN A 195 -26.31 -3.53 21.16
C GLN A 195 -27.50 -3.18 20.26
N GLN A 196 -28.27 -2.17 20.65
CA GLN A 196 -29.34 -1.65 19.81
C GLN A 196 -28.76 -0.74 18.72
N ILE A 197 -29.19 -0.96 17.48
CA ILE A 197 -28.86 -0.11 16.34
C ILE A 197 -29.92 0.99 16.27
N VAL A 198 -29.53 2.23 16.57
CA VAL A 198 -30.46 3.37 16.71
C VAL A 198 -30.22 4.39 15.60
N SER A 199 -31.26 4.72 14.84
CA SER A 199 -31.22 5.79 13.83
C SER A 199 -31.05 7.17 14.47
N ASN A 200 -30.36 8.09 13.79
CA ASN A 200 -30.18 9.47 14.25
C ASN A 200 -31.46 10.35 14.13
N GLY A 201 -32.52 9.80 13.52
CA GLY A 201 -33.86 10.43 13.45
C GLY A 201 -34.01 11.59 12.46
N GLN A 202 -32.95 12.03 11.78
CA GLN A 202 -33.00 13.21 10.89
C GLN A 202 -33.48 12.90 9.47
N SER A 203 -33.15 11.72 8.95
CA SER A 203 -33.52 11.26 7.61
C SER A 203 -34.16 9.88 7.69
N GLU A 204 -34.91 9.50 6.65
CA GLU A 204 -35.48 8.16 6.57
C GLU A 204 -34.41 7.07 6.52
N TRP A 205 -33.26 7.34 5.91
CA TRP A 205 -32.12 6.42 5.86
C TRP A 205 -30.90 7.03 6.56
N THR A 206 -30.25 6.27 7.43
CA THR A 206 -29.10 6.72 8.22
C THR A 206 -28.05 5.62 8.35
N TYR A 207 -26.75 5.97 8.36
CA TYR A 207 -25.69 5.00 8.65
C TYR A 207 -25.40 4.93 10.15
N VAL A 208 -25.35 3.72 10.69
CA VAL A 208 -25.11 3.43 12.10
C VAL A 208 -24.25 2.18 12.15
N GLN A 209 -23.07 2.24 12.77
CA GLN A 209 -22.14 1.10 12.87
C GLN A 209 -21.83 0.45 11.51
N GLY A 210 -21.63 1.26 10.46
CA GLY A 210 -21.38 0.76 9.10
C GLY A 210 -22.63 0.25 8.35
N LEU A 211 -23.76 0.06 9.02
CA LEU A 211 -25.01 -0.41 8.42
C LEU A 211 -25.94 0.75 8.07
N LYS A 212 -26.76 0.60 7.02
CA LYS A 212 -27.77 1.59 6.66
C LYS A 212 -29.14 1.15 7.20
N ILE A 213 -29.72 1.94 8.10
CA ILE A 213 -30.98 1.64 8.77
C ILE A 213 -32.09 2.61 8.34
N SER A 214 -33.31 2.08 8.20
CA SER A 214 -34.53 2.86 7.95
C SER A 214 -35.12 3.36 9.27
N ARG A 215 -35.51 4.63 9.33
CA ARG A 215 -36.09 5.29 10.51
C ARG A 215 -37.50 4.81 10.76
N THR A 216 -38.33 4.76 9.72
CA THR A 216 -39.73 4.36 9.87
C THR A 216 -39.95 2.91 9.51
N GLY A 217 -39.10 2.29 8.69
CA GLY A 217 -39.29 0.93 8.19
C GLY A 217 -38.85 -0.20 9.11
N ASN A 218 -39.02 -1.40 8.59
CA ASN A 218 -38.68 -2.67 9.23
C ASN A 218 -37.46 -3.32 8.56
N VAL A 219 -36.45 -2.52 8.15
CA VAL A 219 -35.31 -3.00 7.35
C VAL A 219 -33.99 -2.34 7.73
N ILE A 220 -32.91 -3.13 7.65
CA ILE A 220 -31.51 -2.66 7.62
C ILE A 220 -30.83 -3.16 6.34
N GLU A 221 -29.79 -2.45 5.88
CA GLU A 221 -29.02 -2.75 4.68
C GLU A 221 -27.52 -2.85 5.00
N PHE A 222 -26.89 -3.90 4.52
CA PHE A 222 -25.44 -4.12 4.60
C PHE A 222 -24.74 -3.53 3.38
N PRO A 223 -23.80 -2.58 3.52
CA PRO A 223 -23.05 -2.02 2.39
C PRO A 223 -22.12 -3.05 1.73
N ALA A 224 -21.37 -2.65 0.70
CA ALA A 224 -20.42 -3.54 0.04
C ALA A 224 -19.16 -3.81 0.88
N GLU A 225 -18.74 -2.85 1.70
CA GLU A 225 -17.57 -2.97 2.57
C GLU A 225 -17.99 -3.64 3.88
N LEU A 226 -17.82 -4.97 3.93
CA LEU A 226 -18.19 -5.82 5.07
C LEU A 226 -17.01 -6.66 5.52
N PHE A 227 -16.97 -6.94 6.82
CA PHE A 227 -15.91 -7.66 7.50
C PHE A 227 -16.45 -8.85 8.29
N GLU A 228 -15.55 -9.72 8.76
CA GLU A 228 -15.93 -10.85 9.60
C GLU A 228 -16.68 -10.40 10.86
N ASN A 229 -16.26 -9.27 11.44
CA ASN A 229 -16.88 -8.67 12.63
C ASN A 229 -18.32 -8.20 12.43
N ASP A 230 -18.76 -7.99 11.18
CA ASP A 230 -20.16 -7.67 10.88
C ASP A 230 -21.06 -8.93 10.89
N SER A 231 -20.46 -10.12 11.01
CA SER A 231 -21.18 -11.38 11.25
C SER A 231 -21.76 -11.42 12.68
N GLY A 232 -22.65 -12.37 12.92
CA GLY A 232 -23.19 -12.67 14.24
C GLY A 232 -24.70 -12.59 14.28
N GLU A 233 -25.22 -12.49 15.50
CA GLU A 233 -26.66 -12.44 15.73
C GLU A 233 -27.21 -11.03 15.50
N TYR A 234 -28.17 -10.91 14.59
CA TYR A 234 -29.01 -9.74 14.45
C TYR A 234 -30.41 -10.08 14.95
N ARG A 235 -31.06 -9.14 15.64
CA ARG A 235 -32.42 -9.35 16.15
C ARG A 235 -33.29 -8.16 15.78
N CYS A 236 -34.51 -8.42 15.35
CA CYS A 236 -35.53 -7.40 15.16
C CYS A 236 -36.73 -7.63 16.09
N GLU A 237 -37.26 -6.56 16.66
CA GLU A 237 -38.35 -6.59 17.64
C GLU A 237 -39.44 -5.58 17.30
N ALA A 238 -40.71 -6.02 17.37
CA ALA A 238 -41.90 -5.18 17.20
C ALA A 238 -43.13 -5.81 17.87
N GLY A 239 -43.96 -5.01 18.54
CA GLY A 239 -45.21 -5.46 19.20
C GLY A 239 -45.08 -6.69 20.10
N GLY A 240 -44.00 -6.79 20.87
CA GLY A 240 -43.72 -7.92 21.76
C GLY A 240 -43.28 -9.21 21.04
N LYS A 241 -43.08 -9.16 19.72
CA LYS A 241 -42.49 -10.24 18.91
C LYS A 241 -41.01 -9.96 18.68
N SER A 242 -40.24 -11.03 18.52
CA SER A 242 -38.80 -10.98 18.25
C SER A 242 -38.48 -12.00 17.17
N PHE A 243 -37.64 -11.61 16.22
CA PHE A 243 -37.09 -12.49 15.19
C PHE A 243 -35.58 -12.34 15.10
N LYS A 244 -34.90 -13.47 14.94
CA LYS A 244 -33.44 -13.59 14.97
C LYS A 244 -32.88 -13.90 13.59
N PHE A 245 -31.74 -13.30 13.26
CA PHE A 245 -30.98 -13.59 12.06
C PHE A 245 -29.56 -13.98 12.46
N ASP A 246 -29.15 -15.19 12.10
CA ASP A 246 -27.76 -15.61 12.24
C ASP A 246 -27.02 -15.22 10.94
N VAL A 247 -26.39 -14.06 10.95
CA VAL A 247 -25.74 -13.46 9.77
C VAL A 247 -24.31 -13.93 9.67
N LYS A 248 -23.92 -14.43 8.48
CA LYS A 248 -22.56 -14.84 8.15
C LYS A 248 -22.05 -14.01 6.97
N ILE A 249 -21.01 -13.22 7.17
CA ILE A 249 -20.37 -12.47 6.08
C ILE A 249 -19.42 -13.41 5.32
N VAL A 250 -19.64 -13.58 4.02
CA VAL A 250 -18.83 -14.43 3.17
C VAL A 250 -18.12 -13.55 2.15
N SER A 251 -16.79 -13.65 2.03
CA SER A 251 -16.08 -12.93 0.97
C SER A 251 -15.18 -13.86 0.20
N MET A 252 -15.39 -13.88 -1.13
CA MET A 252 -14.49 -14.56 -2.04
C MET A 252 -13.11 -13.89 -2.00
N PRO A 253 -12.02 -14.64 -2.23
CA PRO A 253 -10.68 -14.07 -2.32
C PRO A 253 -10.66 -12.88 -3.26
N GLN A 254 -10.09 -11.76 -2.83
CA GLN A 254 -9.88 -10.56 -3.66
C GLN A 254 -8.50 -9.94 -3.37
N PHE A 255 -7.86 -9.41 -4.42
CA PHE A 255 -6.63 -8.62 -4.31
C PHE A 255 -6.98 -7.14 -4.05
N LEU A 256 -7.44 -6.83 -2.83
CA LEU A 256 -7.81 -5.46 -2.45
C LEU A 256 -6.69 -4.78 -1.67
N THR A 257 -6.41 -3.51 -1.95
CA THR A 257 -5.64 -2.65 -1.04
C THR A 257 -6.54 -2.19 0.10
N ARG A 258 -6.32 -2.70 1.32
CA ARG A 258 -6.98 -2.16 2.52
C ARG A 258 -6.27 -0.89 2.97
N LEU A 259 -6.98 0.24 2.99
CA LEU A 259 -6.63 1.40 3.82
C LEU A 259 -7.44 1.27 5.12
N HIS A 260 -6.79 0.81 6.20
CA HIS A 260 -7.41 0.88 7.52
C HIS A 260 -7.01 2.21 8.16
N ASP A 261 -7.99 2.97 8.65
CA ASP A 261 -7.75 4.33 9.12
C ASP A 261 -6.95 4.36 10.44
N SER A 262 -6.15 5.42 10.58
CA SER A 262 -5.28 5.84 11.71
C SER A 262 -3.97 5.08 12.06
N ASP A 263 -3.71 3.86 11.58
CA ASP A 263 -2.37 3.23 11.70
C ASP A 263 -2.00 2.49 10.40
N SER A 264 -1.51 3.28 9.44
CA SER A 264 -1.27 2.94 8.05
C SER A 264 -0.33 1.74 7.84
N LYS A 265 -0.86 0.52 7.87
CA LYS A 265 -0.31 -0.61 7.11
C LYS A 265 -1.25 -0.87 5.95
N ILE A 266 -0.87 -0.38 4.76
CA ILE A 266 -1.43 -0.85 3.50
C ILE A 266 -1.11 -2.34 3.45
N VAL A 267 -2.07 -3.19 3.76
CA VAL A 267 -1.86 -4.63 3.60
C VAL A 267 -2.21 -4.92 2.12
N SER A 268 -1.16 -4.89 1.31
CA SER A 268 -0.97 -5.43 -0.06
C SER A 268 -2.21 -5.78 -0.90
N GLY A 269 -2.40 -5.09 -2.03
CA GLY A 269 -3.32 -5.44 -3.12
C GLY A 269 -2.64 -6.21 -4.27
N ASP A 270 -2.88 -5.79 -5.51
CA ASP A 270 -2.34 -6.40 -6.73
C ASP A 270 -0.81 -6.32 -6.87
N LEU A 271 -0.23 -7.30 -7.55
CA LEU A 271 1.16 -7.27 -7.99
C LEU A 271 1.41 -6.10 -8.97
N PRO A 272 2.60 -5.47 -8.95
CA PRO A 272 2.94 -4.44 -9.92
C PRO A 272 2.92 -5.00 -11.36
N GLN A 273 2.46 -4.22 -12.34
CA GLN A 273 2.32 -4.71 -13.72
C GLN A 273 3.63 -5.18 -14.35
N VAL A 274 4.73 -4.47 -14.04
CA VAL A 274 6.06 -4.76 -14.54
C VAL A 274 7.03 -4.77 -13.37
N VAL A 275 7.98 -5.70 -13.39
CA VAL A 275 9.09 -5.75 -12.45
C VAL A 275 10.42 -5.86 -13.18
N PHE A 276 11.37 -5.02 -12.80
CA PHE A 276 12.72 -5.04 -13.33
C PHE A 276 13.62 -5.87 -12.43
N ALA A 277 14.19 -6.95 -12.97
CA ALA A 277 15.13 -7.83 -12.27
C ALA A 277 16.53 -7.63 -12.84
N ILE A 278 17.48 -7.19 -12.01
CA ILE A 278 18.88 -7.03 -12.42
C ILE A 278 19.65 -8.31 -12.10
N GLU A 279 20.51 -8.72 -13.03
CA GLU A 279 21.45 -9.83 -12.85
C GLU A 279 22.17 -9.78 -11.49
N ASN A 280 22.23 -10.94 -10.82
CA ASN A 280 22.81 -11.14 -9.49
C ASN A 280 22.14 -10.42 -8.32
N GLU A 281 21.06 -9.66 -8.54
CA GLU A 281 20.27 -9.07 -7.44
C GLU A 281 19.33 -10.06 -6.78
N THR A 282 18.90 -9.72 -5.58
CA THR A 282 17.85 -10.44 -4.85
C THR A 282 16.55 -9.68 -5.01
N LEU A 283 15.44 -10.40 -5.20
CA LEU A 283 14.14 -9.80 -5.42
C LEU A 283 13.06 -10.62 -4.73
N SER A 284 12.19 -9.95 -3.97
CA SER A 284 11.04 -10.61 -3.36
C SER A 284 9.73 -9.96 -3.76
N TYR A 285 8.74 -10.79 -3.98
CA TYR A 285 7.37 -10.42 -4.31
C TYR A 285 6.46 -10.95 -3.21
N ASN A 286 5.38 -10.24 -2.95
CA ASN A 286 4.28 -10.81 -2.21
C ASN A 286 2.95 -10.51 -2.91
N CYS A 287 1.99 -11.40 -2.72
CA CYS A 287 0.61 -11.15 -3.11
C CYS A 287 -0.28 -11.62 -1.98
N THR A 288 -1.23 -10.77 -1.61
CA THR A 288 -2.13 -11.03 -0.49
C THR A 288 -3.56 -11.06 -1.01
N VAL A 289 -4.27 -12.14 -0.73
CA VAL A 289 -5.71 -12.20 -0.94
C VAL A 289 -6.45 -12.05 0.37
N TYR A 290 -7.58 -11.37 0.30
CA TYR A 290 -8.52 -11.17 1.39
C TYR A 290 -9.76 -12.01 1.16
N TYR A 291 -10.21 -12.70 2.20
CA TYR A 291 -11.42 -13.50 2.17
C TYR A 291 -11.96 -13.64 3.59
N THR A 292 -13.21 -14.07 3.71
CA THR A 292 -13.89 -14.27 4.99
C THR A 292 -14.75 -15.51 4.87
N ASN A 293 -14.74 -16.35 5.91
CA ASN A 293 -15.64 -17.50 5.99
C ASN A 293 -15.50 -18.54 4.85
N MET A 294 -14.26 -18.71 4.37
CA MET A 294 -13.87 -19.74 3.40
C MET A 294 -13.12 -20.87 4.08
N ASP A 295 -13.47 -22.10 3.73
CA ASP A 295 -12.91 -23.29 4.38
C ASP A 295 -11.51 -23.58 3.82
N GLN A 296 -11.35 -23.49 2.50
CA GLN A 296 -10.07 -23.66 1.82
C GLN A 296 -9.87 -22.59 0.73
N VAL A 297 -8.86 -21.76 0.94
CA VAL A 297 -8.34 -20.81 -0.05
C VAL A 297 -6.93 -21.20 -0.40
N ASP A 298 -6.64 -21.39 -1.67
CA ASP A 298 -5.32 -21.68 -2.22
C ASP A 298 -4.77 -20.47 -2.96
N VAL A 299 -3.49 -20.18 -2.72
CA VAL A 299 -2.75 -19.11 -3.37
C VAL A 299 -1.44 -19.72 -3.81
N ILE A 300 -1.32 -19.98 -5.10
CA ILE A 300 -0.20 -20.72 -5.68
C ILE A 300 0.54 -19.87 -6.71
N PRO A 301 1.87 -19.97 -6.79
CA PRO A 301 2.62 -19.31 -7.84
C PRO A 301 2.44 -20.06 -9.16
N ALA A 302 2.34 -19.30 -10.25
CA ALA A 302 2.46 -19.82 -11.60
C ALA A 302 3.40 -18.93 -12.41
N PHE A 303 4.25 -19.57 -13.21
CA PHE A 303 5.22 -18.88 -14.05
C PHE A 303 4.88 -19.15 -15.51
N HIS A 304 4.82 -18.10 -16.33
CA HIS A 304 4.67 -18.26 -17.77
C HIS A 304 5.97 -17.84 -18.44
N THR A 305 6.47 -18.66 -19.35
CA THR A 305 7.65 -18.39 -20.17
C THR A 305 7.37 -18.72 -21.64
N ILE A 306 8.11 -18.11 -22.56
CA ILE A 306 7.99 -18.41 -23.99
C ILE A 306 8.79 -19.69 -24.30
N GLY A 307 8.14 -20.70 -24.87
CA GLY A 307 8.77 -21.94 -25.33
C GLY A 307 9.66 -21.72 -26.54
N THR A 308 10.85 -22.34 -26.54
CA THR A 308 11.89 -22.17 -27.58
C THR A 308 11.50 -22.78 -28.94
N ALA A 309 10.63 -23.78 -28.97
CA ALA A 309 10.25 -24.49 -30.19
C ALA A 309 9.00 -23.93 -30.88
N ASP A 310 8.07 -23.35 -30.12
CA ASP A 310 6.73 -22.97 -30.60
C ASP A 310 6.38 -21.49 -30.38
N GLN A 311 7.25 -20.72 -29.71
CA GLN A 311 7.02 -19.32 -29.32
C GLN A 311 5.69 -19.10 -28.57
N LYS A 312 5.18 -20.14 -27.89
CA LYS A 312 3.95 -20.05 -27.11
C LYS A 312 4.28 -19.90 -25.62
N TRP A 313 3.41 -19.18 -24.92
CA TRP A 313 3.49 -19.11 -23.46
C TRP A 313 3.16 -20.47 -22.85
N LYS A 314 4.09 -21.02 -22.09
CA LYS A 314 3.93 -22.24 -21.31
C LYS A 314 3.81 -21.90 -19.83
N LYS A 315 2.75 -22.38 -19.18
CA LYS A 315 2.58 -22.33 -17.71
C LYS A 315 3.49 -23.38 -17.06
N LEU A 316 4.25 -22.97 -16.05
CA LEU A 316 5.16 -23.77 -15.24
C LEU A 316 4.80 -23.60 -13.77
N ASP A 317 4.90 -24.69 -13.01
CA ASP A 317 4.92 -24.63 -11.55
C ASP A 317 6.29 -24.19 -11.03
N LEU A 318 6.43 -24.07 -9.70
CA LEU A 318 7.68 -23.61 -9.07
C LEU A 318 8.85 -24.57 -9.32
N ASP A 319 8.63 -25.88 -9.31
CA ASP A 319 9.69 -26.87 -9.47
C ASP A 319 10.18 -26.91 -10.92
N GLN A 320 9.25 -26.91 -11.88
CA GLN A 320 9.53 -26.79 -13.30
C GLN A 320 10.25 -25.48 -13.64
N PHE A 321 9.83 -24.38 -13.02
CA PHE A 321 10.51 -23.10 -13.17
C PHE A 321 11.94 -23.16 -12.60
N ASN A 322 12.13 -23.68 -11.39
CA ASN A 322 13.46 -23.83 -10.77
C ASN A 322 14.39 -24.74 -11.59
N GLN A 323 13.88 -25.79 -12.23
CA GLN A 323 14.67 -26.67 -13.11
C GLN A 323 15.24 -25.93 -14.33
N MET A 324 14.60 -24.85 -14.80
CA MET A 324 15.16 -24.02 -15.87
C MET A 324 16.46 -23.30 -15.46
N PHE A 325 16.71 -23.11 -14.16
CA PHE A 325 17.88 -22.39 -13.65
C PHE A 325 18.96 -23.31 -13.07
N SER A 326 18.98 -24.60 -13.46
CA SER A 326 19.79 -25.71 -12.92
C SER A 326 21.31 -25.48 -12.71
N SER A 327 21.86 -24.31 -13.00
CA SER A 327 23.12 -23.83 -12.41
C SER A 327 22.89 -23.33 -10.97
N SER A 328 23.69 -23.80 -10.02
CA SER A 328 23.56 -23.77 -8.55
C SER A 328 23.45 -22.40 -7.85
N VAL A 329 23.05 -21.33 -8.53
CA VAL A 329 23.20 -19.94 -8.07
C VAL A 329 21.86 -19.26 -7.76
N SER A 330 20.74 -19.68 -8.37
CA SER A 330 19.44 -19.03 -8.22
C SER A 330 18.44 -19.99 -7.57
N THR A 331 18.06 -19.76 -6.31
CA THR A 331 16.95 -20.49 -5.66
C THR A 331 15.75 -19.57 -5.52
N VAL A 332 14.64 -19.94 -6.17
CA VAL A 332 13.33 -19.31 -5.94
C VAL A 332 12.68 -20.03 -4.77
N ARG A 333 12.49 -19.29 -3.67
CA ARG A 333 11.84 -19.80 -2.46
C ARG A 333 10.44 -19.24 -2.38
N GLN A 334 9.48 -20.09 -2.01
CA GLN A 334 8.14 -19.66 -1.67
C GLN A 334 7.90 -19.84 -0.18
N SER A 335 7.10 -18.96 0.40
CA SER A 335 6.47 -19.16 1.70
C SER A 335 5.06 -18.63 1.68
N THR A 336 4.18 -19.22 2.47
CA THR A 336 2.79 -18.78 2.57
C THR A 336 2.49 -18.45 4.02
N LEU A 337 1.91 -17.27 4.26
CA LEU A 337 1.35 -16.91 5.56
C LEU A 337 -0.17 -16.89 5.45
N LYS A 338 -0.83 -17.50 6.43
CA LYS A 338 -2.30 -17.53 6.52
C LYS A 338 -2.74 -16.90 7.82
N THR A 339 -3.73 -16.02 7.73
CA THR A 339 -4.54 -15.55 8.87
C THR A 339 -6.00 -15.99 8.66
N ASN A 340 -6.91 -15.59 9.54
CA ASN A 340 -8.35 -15.86 9.35
C ASN A 340 -8.91 -15.13 8.11
N GLU A 341 -8.42 -13.92 7.83
CA GLU A 341 -8.95 -13.07 6.77
C GLU A 341 -8.03 -12.95 5.54
N THR A 342 -6.79 -13.46 5.62
CA THR A 342 -5.79 -13.28 4.57
C THR A 342 -5.00 -14.54 4.27
N LYS A 343 -4.54 -14.66 3.02
CA LYS A 343 -3.48 -15.60 2.64
C LYS A 343 -2.48 -14.85 1.77
N THR A 344 -1.24 -14.79 2.25
CA THR A 344 -0.13 -14.11 1.59
C THR A 344 0.82 -15.15 1.03
N LEU A 345 1.11 -15.07 -0.27
CA LEU A 345 2.19 -15.82 -0.91
C LEU A 345 3.38 -14.88 -1.07
N ASN A 346 4.51 -15.23 -0.44
CA ASN A 346 5.78 -14.56 -0.63
C ASN A 346 6.66 -15.41 -1.54
N LEU A 347 7.27 -14.78 -2.54
CA LEU A 347 8.21 -15.39 -3.45
C LEU A 347 9.52 -14.62 -3.40
N THR A 348 10.64 -15.29 -3.13
CA THR A 348 11.97 -14.67 -3.11
C THR A 348 12.87 -15.35 -4.12
N ILE A 349 13.37 -14.56 -5.06
CA ILE A 349 14.46 -14.94 -5.97
C ILE A 349 15.76 -14.55 -5.29
N SER A 350 16.47 -15.53 -4.73
CA SER A 350 17.67 -15.27 -3.91
C SER A 350 18.77 -14.58 -4.70
N ARG A 351 18.91 -14.94 -5.97
CA ARG A 351 19.85 -14.33 -6.90
C ARG A 351 19.27 -14.46 -8.31
N VAL A 352 19.17 -13.35 -9.02
CA VAL A 352 18.71 -13.33 -10.40
C VAL A 352 19.80 -13.94 -11.29
N PRO A 353 19.48 -14.93 -12.14
CA PRO A 353 20.48 -15.59 -12.97
C PRO A 353 21.09 -14.64 -14.00
N VAL A 354 22.35 -14.91 -14.36
CA VAL A 354 23.00 -14.27 -15.52
C VAL A 354 22.23 -14.65 -16.78
N SER A 355 22.02 -13.72 -17.71
CA SER A 355 21.34 -14.04 -18.96
C SER A 355 22.16 -15.09 -19.71
N ASP A 356 21.73 -16.34 -19.73
CA ASP A 356 22.49 -17.40 -20.38
C ASP A 356 22.47 -17.22 -21.90
N SER A 357 23.64 -16.91 -22.46
CA SER A 357 23.86 -16.81 -23.91
C SER A 357 23.54 -18.10 -24.67
N SER A 358 23.45 -19.25 -23.99
CA SER A 358 23.11 -20.54 -24.61
C SER A 358 21.62 -20.67 -24.95
N THR A 359 20.74 -19.92 -24.28
CA THR A 359 19.28 -20.03 -24.44
C THR A 359 18.68 -18.96 -25.37
N TYR A 360 19.45 -17.93 -25.74
CA TYR A 360 19.08 -16.80 -26.62
C TYR A 360 17.78 -16.03 -26.28
N LEU A 361 17.08 -16.41 -25.22
CA LEU A 361 15.96 -15.67 -24.69
C LEU A 361 16.54 -14.72 -23.63
N ASN A 362 16.41 -13.41 -23.82
CA ASN A 362 16.47 -12.50 -22.68
C ASN A 362 15.41 -13.02 -21.71
N PHE A 363 15.86 -13.71 -20.66
CA PHE A 363 14.99 -14.40 -19.72
C PHE A 363 13.91 -13.39 -19.32
N THR A 364 12.65 -13.64 -19.65
CA THR A 364 11.53 -12.77 -19.33
C THR A 364 10.37 -13.72 -19.08
N HIS A 365 9.73 -13.56 -17.93
CA HIS A 365 8.64 -14.43 -17.53
C HIS A 365 7.53 -13.60 -16.95
N ARG A 366 6.32 -14.16 -16.97
CA ARG A 366 5.18 -13.58 -16.27
C ARG A 366 4.94 -14.37 -15.01
N PHE A 367 5.09 -13.72 -13.87
CA PHE A 367 4.71 -14.26 -12.58
C PHE A 367 3.23 -14.02 -12.34
N VAL A 368 2.53 -15.06 -11.90
CA VAL A 368 1.10 -15.02 -11.61
C VAL A 368 0.88 -15.59 -10.21
N CYS A 369 0.19 -14.81 -9.39
CA CYS A 369 -0.39 -15.26 -8.15
C CYS A 369 -1.81 -15.74 -8.43
N ASP A 370 -2.00 -17.05 -8.40
CA ASP A 370 -3.25 -17.72 -8.75
C ASP A 370 -3.97 -18.08 -7.45
N ALA A 371 -5.10 -17.40 -7.18
CA ALA A 371 -5.88 -17.61 -5.98
C ALA A 371 -7.21 -18.28 -6.33
N SER A 372 -7.50 -19.37 -5.64
CA SER A 372 -8.70 -20.19 -5.86
C SER A 372 -9.30 -20.66 -4.54
N VAL A 373 -10.55 -21.11 -4.60
CA VAL A 373 -11.25 -21.71 -3.47
C VAL A 373 -11.72 -23.11 -3.82
N SER A 374 -12.06 -23.90 -2.81
CA SER A 374 -12.65 -25.22 -3.03
C SER A 374 -13.97 -25.13 -3.83
N PRO A 375 -14.38 -26.16 -4.59
CA PRO A 375 -15.68 -26.18 -5.24
C PRO A 375 -16.86 -25.96 -4.26
N ALA A 376 -16.73 -26.42 -3.01
CA ALA A 376 -17.72 -26.21 -1.96
C ALA A 376 -17.84 -24.73 -1.58
N ASP A 377 -16.70 -24.03 -1.45
CA ASP A 377 -16.67 -22.59 -1.22
C ASP A 377 -17.21 -21.82 -2.43
N ALA A 378 -16.82 -22.17 -3.65
CA ALA A 378 -17.31 -21.54 -4.89
C ALA A 378 -18.84 -21.66 -5.03
N GLN A 379 -19.41 -22.80 -4.63
CA GLN A 379 -20.86 -23.00 -4.61
C GLN A 379 -21.60 -22.08 -3.64
N LYS A 380 -20.94 -21.51 -2.61
CA LYS A 380 -21.56 -20.49 -1.73
C LYS A 380 -22.06 -19.29 -2.56
N VAL A 381 -21.36 -18.93 -3.64
CA VAL A 381 -21.77 -17.89 -4.61
C VAL A 381 -22.36 -18.49 -5.90
N GLY A 382 -22.81 -19.75 -5.87
CA GLY A 382 -23.40 -20.44 -7.03
C GLY A 382 -22.48 -20.56 -8.23
N LEU A 383 -21.17 -20.47 -8.04
CA LEU A 383 -20.18 -20.68 -9.09
C LEU A 383 -19.66 -22.12 -9.03
N PRO A 384 -19.43 -22.78 -10.18
CA PRO A 384 -18.83 -24.11 -10.20
C PRO A 384 -17.36 -24.09 -9.76
N SER A 385 -16.69 -22.95 -9.93
CA SER A 385 -15.31 -22.69 -9.50
C SER A 385 -15.11 -21.18 -9.37
N TYR A 386 -14.20 -20.77 -8.49
CA TYR A 386 -13.79 -19.37 -8.37
C TYR A 386 -12.27 -19.29 -8.36
N ASN A 387 -11.73 -18.48 -9.26
CA ASN A 387 -10.31 -18.24 -9.43
C ASN A 387 -10.10 -16.78 -9.83
N ILE A 388 -9.15 -16.13 -9.19
CA ILE A 388 -8.68 -14.80 -9.56
C ILE A 388 -7.16 -14.80 -9.62
N GLN A 389 -6.61 -13.91 -10.44
CA GLN A 389 -5.18 -13.83 -10.67
C GLN A 389 -4.69 -12.41 -10.56
N SER A 390 -3.55 -12.24 -9.90
CA SER A 390 -2.74 -11.02 -9.98
C SER A 390 -1.42 -11.38 -10.65
N SER A 391 -0.86 -10.50 -11.47
CA SER A 391 0.32 -10.87 -12.27
C SER A 391 1.27 -9.73 -12.55
N SER A 392 2.57 -10.07 -12.64
CA SER A 392 3.66 -9.17 -13.04
C SER A 392 4.40 -9.71 -14.25
N ASN A 393 4.73 -8.84 -15.20
CA ASN A 393 5.74 -9.15 -16.21
C ASN A 393 7.12 -8.85 -15.64
N VAL A 394 7.99 -9.85 -15.59
CA VAL A 394 9.36 -9.69 -15.08
C VAL A 394 10.31 -9.51 -16.24
N ILE A 395 10.90 -8.32 -16.33
CA ILE A 395 11.86 -7.91 -17.35
C ILE A 395 13.25 -7.98 -16.75
N PHE A 396 14.11 -8.78 -17.36
CA PHE A 396 15.47 -8.97 -16.88
C PHE A 396 16.40 -7.98 -17.58
N LEU A 397 17.23 -7.36 -16.77
CA LEU A 397 18.18 -6.36 -17.20
C LEU A 397 19.58 -6.87 -16.87
N LYS A 398 20.44 -6.86 -17.88
CA LYS A 398 21.86 -7.18 -17.70
C LYS A 398 22.50 -6.13 -16.80
N ARG A 399 23.35 -6.57 -15.87
CA ARG A 399 24.10 -5.64 -15.03
C ARG A 399 25.06 -4.82 -15.91
N PRO A 400 25.05 -3.47 -15.81
CA PRO A 400 25.98 -2.64 -16.57
C PRO A 400 27.43 -3.01 -16.28
N THR A 401 28.27 -2.96 -17.32
CA THR A 401 29.72 -3.06 -17.19
C THR A 401 30.35 -1.77 -17.68
N ILE A 402 31.67 -1.63 -17.57
CA ILE A 402 32.36 -0.42 -18.03
C ILE A 402 32.11 -0.13 -19.54
N LEU A 403 31.87 -1.17 -20.35
CA LEU A 403 31.54 -1.05 -21.78
C LEU A 403 30.13 -0.51 -22.04
N SER A 404 29.26 -0.49 -21.02
CA SER A 404 27.92 0.10 -21.10
C SER A 404 27.96 1.63 -21.11
N PHE A 405 29.12 2.25 -20.91
CA PHE A 405 29.30 3.70 -20.80
C PHE A 405 30.19 4.25 -21.91
N ASN A 406 29.78 5.38 -22.51
CA ASN A 406 30.67 6.20 -23.31
C ASN A 406 31.44 7.15 -22.39
N ARG A 407 32.75 6.95 -22.34
CA ARG A 407 33.70 7.66 -21.48
C ARG A 407 34.72 8.49 -22.27
N THR A 408 34.48 8.73 -23.56
CA THR A 408 35.45 9.39 -24.47
C THR A 408 35.90 10.76 -23.94
N SER A 409 34.99 11.47 -23.26
CA SER A 409 35.21 12.79 -22.67
C SER A 409 35.37 12.75 -21.13
N ALA A 410 35.56 11.57 -20.55
CA ALA A 410 35.72 11.33 -19.12
C ALA A 410 37.21 11.23 -18.74
N LYS A 411 38.03 12.14 -19.26
CA LYS A 411 39.49 12.13 -19.06
C LYS A 411 39.88 12.86 -17.77
N PRO A 412 40.97 12.46 -17.09
CA PRO A 412 41.48 13.20 -15.94
C PRO A 412 41.95 14.62 -16.35
N CYS A 413 42.02 15.56 -15.40
CA CYS A 413 42.45 16.93 -15.70
C CYS A 413 43.86 17.02 -16.30
N SER A 414 44.74 16.10 -15.91
CA SER A 414 46.11 16.01 -16.44
C SER A 414 46.14 15.82 -17.96
N GLU A 415 45.21 15.03 -18.50
CA GLU A 415 45.07 14.81 -19.95
C GLU A 415 44.33 15.94 -20.65
N GLN A 416 43.34 16.55 -19.98
CA GLN A 416 42.59 17.68 -20.51
C GLN A 416 43.36 19.01 -20.44
N LYS A 417 44.51 19.05 -19.74
CA LYS A 417 45.25 20.27 -19.40
C LYS A 417 44.37 21.33 -18.74
N CYS A 418 43.54 20.90 -17.79
CA CYS A 418 42.64 21.82 -17.10
C CYS A 418 43.45 22.95 -16.44
N SER A 419 43.02 24.19 -16.63
CA SER A 419 43.62 25.38 -16.03
C SER A 419 42.55 26.46 -15.85
N ASN A 420 42.86 27.54 -15.13
CA ASN A 420 41.93 28.66 -15.01
C ASN A 420 41.54 29.27 -16.38
N LYS A 421 42.37 29.12 -17.41
CA LYS A 421 42.09 29.63 -18.77
C LYS A 421 41.28 28.66 -19.63
N VAL A 422 41.40 27.35 -19.37
CA VAL A 422 40.82 26.29 -20.22
C VAL A 422 39.55 25.69 -19.60
N GLY A 423 39.43 25.69 -18.26
CA GLY A 423 38.38 24.97 -17.55
C GLY A 423 38.59 23.45 -17.62
N GLY A 424 37.52 22.68 -17.49
CA GLY A 424 37.53 21.22 -17.62
C GLY A 424 36.15 20.69 -17.97
N THR A 425 36.05 19.62 -18.76
CA THR A 425 34.76 19.03 -19.16
C THR A 425 34.77 17.54 -18.88
N PHE A 426 33.83 17.09 -18.06
CA PHE A 426 33.64 15.69 -17.70
C PHE A 426 32.29 15.27 -18.21
N GLU A 427 32.28 14.38 -19.20
CA GLU A 427 31.05 13.87 -19.77
C GLU A 427 31.08 12.36 -19.81
N VAL A 428 30.04 11.76 -19.25
CA VAL A 428 29.80 10.32 -19.25
C VAL A 428 28.37 10.10 -19.67
N SER A 429 28.14 9.19 -20.61
CA SER A 429 26.79 8.77 -21.00
C SER A 429 26.66 7.26 -21.00
N LEU A 430 25.44 6.75 -20.91
CA LEU A 430 25.20 5.37 -21.30
C LEU A 430 25.43 5.21 -22.81
N SER A 431 25.82 4.00 -23.23
CA SER A 431 25.96 3.68 -24.65
C SER A 431 24.61 3.84 -25.38
N PRO A 432 24.59 4.16 -26.68
CA PRO A 432 23.34 4.29 -27.43
C PRO A 432 22.50 3.00 -27.41
N ASP A 433 23.13 1.84 -27.37
CA ASP A 433 22.43 0.56 -27.28
C ASP A 433 21.74 0.39 -25.92
N MET A 434 22.45 0.65 -24.82
CA MET A 434 21.91 0.55 -23.47
C MET A 434 20.77 1.56 -23.25
N THR A 435 20.95 2.80 -23.71
CA THR A 435 19.93 3.85 -23.63
C THR A 435 18.64 3.43 -24.35
N ARG A 436 18.74 2.89 -25.56
CA ARG A 436 17.56 2.39 -26.29
C ARG A 436 16.89 1.23 -25.57
N ARG A 437 17.65 0.27 -25.04
CA ARG A 437 17.09 -0.90 -24.32
C ARG A 437 16.35 -0.49 -23.04
N LEU A 438 16.94 0.39 -22.23
CA LEU A 438 16.32 0.89 -21.00
C LEU A 438 15.04 1.69 -21.31
N ALA A 439 15.10 2.57 -22.32
CA ALA A 439 13.93 3.34 -22.75
C ALA A 439 12.80 2.44 -23.27
N ALA A 440 13.11 1.44 -24.11
CA ALA A 440 12.15 0.48 -24.62
C ALA A 440 11.54 -0.41 -23.53
N SER A 441 12.31 -0.72 -22.49
CA SER A 441 11.83 -1.48 -21.33
C SER A 441 11.02 -0.62 -20.35
N GLY A 442 10.98 0.71 -20.54
CA GLY A 442 10.27 1.63 -19.65
C GLY A 442 11.02 2.00 -18.37
N VAL A 443 12.33 1.76 -18.31
CA VAL A 443 13.17 2.13 -17.15
C VAL A 443 13.42 3.63 -17.14
N LYS A 444 13.21 4.27 -15.98
CA LYS A 444 13.63 5.65 -15.70
C LYS A 444 15.10 5.63 -15.31
N VAL A 445 15.89 6.49 -15.94
CA VAL A 445 17.29 6.70 -15.57
C VAL A 445 17.42 8.12 -15.05
N PHE A 446 18.09 8.26 -13.91
CA PHE A 446 18.54 9.54 -13.40
C PHE A 446 20.00 9.40 -12.95
N ALA A 447 20.78 10.45 -13.13
CA ALA A 447 22.20 10.41 -12.81
C ALA A 447 22.67 11.70 -12.19
N TYR A 448 23.73 11.59 -11.40
CA TYR A 448 24.40 12.71 -10.73
C TYR A 448 25.87 12.37 -10.54
N PHE A 449 26.68 13.37 -10.22
CA PHE A 449 28.07 13.15 -9.83
C PHE A 449 28.20 13.12 -8.31
N LYS A 450 28.95 12.11 -7.82
CA LYS A 450 29.54 12.10 -6.49
C LYS A 450 30.97 12.60 -6.60
N ILE A 451 31.39 13.46 -5.69
CA ILE A 451 32.76 13.94 -5.59
C ILE A 451 33.35 13.47 -4.28
N ASP A 452 34.34 12.58 -4.38
CA ASP A 452 34.77 11.69 -3.31
C ASP A 452 33.55 11.00 -2.63
N ASN A 453 33.13 11.46 -1.45
CA ASN A 453 32.01 10.90 -0.68
C ASN A 453 30.77 11.81 -0.61
N GLU A 454 30.79 12.97 -1.27
CA GLU A 454 29.70 13.96 -1.20
C GLU A 454 28.96 14.07 -2.54
N LEU A 455 27.69 14.48 -2.48
CA LEU A 455 26.94 14.82 -3.68
C LEU A 455 27.51 16.11 -4.27
N LEU A 456 27.87 16.11 -5.56
CA LEU A 456 28.45 17.29 -6.20
C LEU A 456 27.53 18.52 -6.04
N GLU A 457 26.21 18.34 -6.17
CA GLU A 457 25.17 19.37 -6.02
C GLU A 457 25.15 20.03 -4.63
N ASN A 458 25.58 19.33 -3.59
CA ASN A 458 25.60 19.85 -2.21
C ASN A 458 26.79 20.76 -1.93
N ILE A 459 27.80 20.81 -2.82
CA ILE A 459 28.96 21.68 -2.65
C ILE A 459 28.64 23.07 -3.22
N HIS A 460 27.95 23.89 -2.43
CA HIS A 460 27.51 25.22 -2.86
C HIS A 460 28.65 26.12 -3.39
N THR A 461 29.89 25.92 -2.92
CA THR A 461 31.05 26.71 -3.37
C THR A 461 31.50 26.46 -4.81
N ILE A 462 31.13 25.31 -5.40
CA ILE A 462 31.45 24.98 -6.80
C ILE A 462 30.25 25.15 -7.72
N HIS A 463 29.05 25.35 -7.18
CA HIS A 463 27.83 25.62 -7.94
C HIS A 463 27.55 27.12 -8.02
N GLY A 464 27.74 27.67 -9.23
CA GLY A 464 27.45 29.07 -9.54
C GLY A 464 27.49 29.28 -11.05
N GLN A 465 26.66 30.20 -11.55
CA GLN A 465 26.49 30.43 -13.00
C GLN A 465 27.80 30.74 -13.73
N ASP A 466 28.78 31.33 -13.03
CA ASP A 466 30.10 31.70 -13.56
C ASP A 466 31.22 30.69 -13.23
N ILE A 467 30.89 29.58 -12.55
CA ILE A 467 31.90 28.66 -11.98
C ILE A 467 31.83 27.29 -12.65
N SER A 468 30.66 26.66 -12.62
CA SER A 468 30.49 25.32 -13.18
C SER A 468 29.07 25.06 -13.65
N VAL A 469 28.92 24.10 -14.56
CA VAL A 469 27.64 23.64 -15.09
C VAL A 469 27.56 22.14 -14.87
N SER A 470 26.62 21.70 -14.05
CA SER A 470 26.23 20.29 -13.91
C SER A 470 24.86 20.08 -14.54
N LYS A 471 24.73 19.10 -15.44
CA LYS A 471 23.46 18.80 -16.08
C LYS A 471 23.36 17.34 -16.48
N PHE A 472 22.22 16.73 -16.18
CA PHE A 472 21.81 15.44 -16.73
C PHE A 472 20.83 15.66 -17.89
N TYR A 473 21.03 14.94 -18.99
CA TYR A 473 20.18 14.93 -20.17
C TYR A 473 19.48 13.56 -20.28
N PRO A 474 18.22 13.43 -19.81
CA PRO A 474 17.53 12.14 -19.74
C PRO A 474 17.40 11.43 -21.09
N GLU A 475 17.13 12.17 -22.18
CA GLU A 475 16.94 11.59 -23.53
C GLU A 475 18.15 10.83 -24.05
N THR A 476 19.35 11.22 -23.61
CA THR A 476 20.61 10.61 -24.05
C THR A 476 21.33 9.90 -22.90
N ASN A 477 20.73 9.89 -21.71
CA ASN A 477 21.38 9.49 -20.45
C ASN A 477 22.80 10.05 -20.33
N ARG A 478 22.96 11.32 -20.69
CA ARG A 478 24.26 11.99 -20.69
C ARG A 478 24.37 12.86 -19.46
N LEU A 479 25.42 12.64 -18.68
CA LEU A 479 25.75 13.40 -17.50
C LEU A 479 26.98 14.26 -17.79
N LEU A 480 26.81 15.57 -17.64
CA LEU A 480 27.81 16.58 -17.95
C LEU A 480 28.15 17.37 -16.69
N PHE A 481 29.44 17.48 -16.40
CA PHE A 481 29.97 18.45 -15.46
C PHE A 481 31.08 19.25 -16.14
N LYS A 482 30.91 20.55 -16.21
CA LYS A 482 31.86 21.47 -16.84
C LYS A 482 32.30 22.53 -15.85
N ILE A 483 33.61 22.68 -15.69
CA ILE A 483 34.23 23.79 -14.96
C ILE A 483 34.49 24.89 -15.98
N LEU A 484 33.98 26.09 -15.71
CA LEU A 484 34.12 27.24 -16.60
C LEU A 484 35.51 27.90 -16.42
N PRO A 485 36.08 28.48 -17.48
CA PRO A 485 37.26 29.34 -17.36
C PRO A 485 37.00 30.54 -16.44
N ASN A 486 38.08 31.10 -15.86
CA ASN A 486 38.09 32.26 -14.97
C ASN A 486 37.39 32.05 -13.62
N ALA A 487 37.38 30.83 -13.10
CA ALA A 487 36.92 30.55 -11.75
C ALA A 487 37.75 31.32 -10.70
N LYS A 488 37.09 31.81 -9.64
CA LYS A 488 37.77 32.52 -8.53
C LYS A 488 38.81 31.61 -7.87
N LYS A 489 39.96 32.18 -7.44
CA LYS A 489 41.06 31.47 -6.74
C LYS A 489 40.58 30.58 -5.58
N GLU A 490 39.50 30.96 -4.89
CA GLU A 490 38.88 30.18 -3.81
C GLU A 490 38.26 28.86 -4.31
N VAL A 491 37.53 28.89 -5.42
CA VAL A 491 36.90 27.71 -6.03
C VAL A 491 37.97 26.71 -6.49
N ILE A 492 39.04 27.23 -7.08
CA ILE A 492 40.23 26.46 -7.49
C ILE A 492 40.79 25.65 -6.32
N SER A 493 41.02 26.32 -5.19
CA SER A 493 41.60 25.70 -4.00
C SER A 493 40.70 24.62 -3.40
N ILE A 494 39.37 24.77 -3.55
CA ILE A 494 38.40 23.78 -3.08
C ILE A 494 38.38 22.57 -4.02
N LEU A 495 38.36 22.79 -5.33
CA LEU A 495 38.40 21.71 -6.33
C LEU A 495 39.66 20.85 -6.18
N GLN A 496 40.81 21.46 -5.88
CA GLN A 496 42.07 20.76 -5.61
C GLN A 496 42.04 19.82 -4.40
N LYS A 497 41.11 19.99 -3.45
CA LYS A 497 40.98 19.09 -2.29
C LYS A 497 40.39 17.74 -2.67
N TYR A 498 39.56 17.71 -3.71
CA TYR A 498 38.83 16.52 -4.11
C TYR A 498 39.63 15.68 -5.10
N LYS A 499 39.55 14.35 -4.96
CA LYS A 499 40.38 13.42 -5.73
C LYS A 499 39.63 12.77 -6.87
N TYR A 500 38.38 12.38 -6.63
CA TYR A 500 37.59 11.58 -7.56
C TYR A 500 36.25 12.23 -7.86
N LEU A 501 35.86 12.13 -9.13
CA LEU A 501 34.54 12.46 -9.62
C LEU A 501 33.91 11.18 -10.18
N THR A 502 32.92 10.66 -9.47
CA THR A 502 32.27 9.39 -9.79
C THR A 502 30.86 9.67 -10.32
N PRO A 503 30.55 9.38 -11.59
CA PRO A 503 29.19 9.46 -12.08
C PRO A 503 28.37 8.29 -11.52
N VAL A 504 27.22 8.59 -10.95
CA VAL A 504 26.27 7.62 -10.42
C VAL A 504 25.03 7.63 -11.31
N PHE A 505 24.70 6.47 -11.89
CA PHE A 505 23.48 6.26 -12.66
C PHE A 505 22.54 5.35 -11.88
N ASN A 506 21.35 5.86 -11.59
CA ASN A 506 20.28 5.14 -10.90
C ASN A 506 19.21 4.75 -11.90
N PHE A 507 18.77 3.50 -11.81
CA PHE A 507 17.69 2.93 -12.61
C PHE A 507 16.49 2.68 -11.72
N GLY A 508 15.35 3.19 -12.15
CA GLY A 508 14.11 3.11 -11.38
C GLY A 508 12.89 2.97 -12.26
N TYR A 509 11.75 2.86 -11.59
CA TYR A 509 10.44 2.88 -12.21
C TYR A 509 10.10 4.30 -12.68
N LYS A 510 9.37 4.43 -13.79
CA LYS A 510 8.80 5.72 -14.18
C LYS A 510 7.75 6.10 -13.13
N ASP A 511 7.75 7.37 -12.74
CA ASP A 511 6.83 7.89 -11.74
C ASP A 511 5.41 7.92 -12.33
N SER A 512 4.71 6.80 -12.18
CA SER A 512 3.26 6.76 -12.28
C SER A 512 2.73 6.87 -10.85
N SER A 513 2.52 8.11 -10.40
CA SER A 513 1.69 8.49 -9.24
C SER A 513 2.18 8.18 -7.83
N GLY A 514 3.49 8.19 -7.54
CA GLY A 514 3.98 8.13 -6.15
C GLY A 514 3.58 6.89 -5.34
N THR A 515 3.08 5.84 -6.01
CA THR A 515 2.66 4.60 -5.34
C THR A 515 3.92 3.81 -5.00
N LYS A 516 4.21 3.66 -3.69
CA LYS A 516 5.19 2.68 -3.21
C LYS A 516 4.91 1.33 -3.89
N LEU A 517 5.93 0.63 -4.34
CA LEU A 517 5.81 -0.74 -4.85
C LEU A 517 5.54 -1.68 -3.66
N THR A 518 4.35 -1.60 -3.05
CA THR A 518 4.00 -2.22 -1.76
C THR A 518 4.23 -3.73 -1.72
N ASN A 519 4.24 -4.35 -2.90
CA ASN A 519 4.30 -5.79 -3.08
C ASN A 519 5.63 -6.29 -3.67
N LEU A 520 6.61 -5.39 -3.75
CA LEU A 520 7.94 -5.67 -4.28
C LEU A 520 9.00 -5.21 -3.29
N ASN A 521 9.92 -6.10 -2.94
CA ASN A 521 11.11 -5.77 -2.18
C ASN A 521 12.36 -5.99 -3.05
N LEU A 522 13.12 -4.91 -3.22
CA LEU A 522 14.32 -4.83 -4.04
C LEU A 522 15.61 -5.13 -3.25
N HIS A 523 15.52 -5.43 -1.95
CA HIS A 523 16.62 -5.86 -1.09
C HIS A 523 17.88 -4.97 -1.08
N LYS A 524 17.68 -3.65 -1.16
CA LYS A 524 18.77 -2.66 -1.28
C LYS A 524 19.57 -2.48 0.01
N GLU A 525 19.03 -2.92 1.15
CA GLU A 525 19.67 -2.88 2.47
C GLU A 525 21.02 -3.62 2.50
N ARG A 526 21.24 -4.56 1.58
CA ARG A 526 22.51 -5.27 1.42
C ARG A 526 23.68 -4.36 1.01
N TYR A 527 23.40 -3.20 0.42
CA TYR A 527 24.38 -2.20 -0.03
C TYR A 527 24.64 -1.09 0.99
N GLY A 528 24.22 -1.33 2.25
CA GLY A 528 24.39 -0.39 3.35
C GLY A 528 23.15 0.47 3.59
N GLN A 529 23.24 1.33 4.60
CA GLN A 529 22.17 2.25 4.97
C GLN A 529 22.11 3.45 4.00
N PRO A 530 20.92 4.06 3.82
CA PRO A 530 20.79 5.26 3.01
C PRO A 530 21.63 6.42 3.56
N ILE A 531 22.27 7.17 2.66
CA ILE A 531 23.00 8.38 2.97
C ILE A 531 21.99 9.53 3.10
N VAL A 532 21.72 9.96 4.34
CA VAL A 532 20.68 10.95 4.66
C VAL A 532 20.83 12.25 3.86
N SER A 533 22.06 12.74 3.67
CA SER A 533 22.34 13.99 2.94
C SER A 533 22.01 13.93 1.43
N PHE A 534 21.80 12.74 0.87
CA PHE A 534 21.47 12.56 -0.54
C PHE A 534 19.95 12.50 -0.76
N GLY A 535 19.16 12.31 0.30
CA GLY A 535 17.70 12.20 0.22
C GLY A 535 17.26 11.18 -0.84
N ASP A 536 16.29 11.55 -1.67
CA ASP A 536 15.76 10.70 -2.75
C ASP A 536 16.73 10.47 -3.91
N ARG A 537 17.91 11.12 -3.93
CA ARG A 537 18.97 10.81 -4.91
C ARG A 537 19.69 9.51 -4.56
N ASP A 538 19.69 9.09 -3.30
CA ASP A 538 20.22 7.79 -2.92
C ASP A 538 19.23 6.70 -3.32
N CYS A 539 19.67 5.81 -4.20
CA CYS A 539 18.87 4.67 -4.63
C CYS A 539 18.42 3.81 -3.44
N ARG A 540 19.20 3.74 -2.34
CA ARG A 540 18.81 3.01 -1.12
C ARG A 540 17.56 3.61 -0.45
N ALA A 541 17.40 4.94 -0.47
CA ALA A 541 16.24 5.64 0.07
C ALA A 541 15.05 5.63 -0.91
N ASP A 542 15.30 5.73 -2.22
CA ASP A 542 14.24 5.85 -3.23
C ASP A 542 13.49 4.53 -3.46
N SER A 543 12.22 4.46 -3.06
CA SER A 543 11.36 3.28 -3.22
C SER A 543 11.13 2.83 -4.67
N THR A 544 11.41 3.70 -5.64
CA THR A 544 11.28 3.42 -7.08
C THR A 544 12.61 3.06 -7.74
N CYS A 545 13.74 3.24 -7.05
CA CYS A 545 15.05 2.87 -7.58
C CYS A 545 15.32 1.38 -7.29
N PHE A 546 15.65 0.60 -8.32
CA PHE A 546 15.96 -0.82 -8.20
C PHE A 546 17.44 -1.16 -8.43
N TYR A 547 18.21 -0.23 -8.99
CA TYR A 547 19.64 -0.43 -9.21
C TYR A 547 20.38 0.91 -9.26
N SER A 548 21.61 0.92 -8.76
CA SER A 548 22.54 2.04 -8.87
C SER A 548 23.93 1.54 -9.22
N THR A 549 24.64 2.28 -10.06
CA THR A 549 26.07 2.03 -10.29
C THR A 549 26.92 2.25 -9.04
N ASP A 550 26.42 2.95 -8.02
CA ASP A 550 27.09 3.10 -6.72
C ASP A 550 27.27 1.72 -6.03
N PHE A 551 26.33 0.79 -6.26
CA PHE A 551 26.36 -0.56 -5.68
C PHE A 551 27.52 -1.42 -6.21
N ASP A 552 27.97 -1.15 -7.44
CA ASP A 552 29.03 -1.90 -8.15
C ASP A 552 30.35 -1.11 -8.27
N SER A 553 30.43 0.06 -7.65
CA SER A 553 31.52 1.02 -7.85
C SER A 553 32.90 0.49 -7.40
N ALA A 554 32.95 -0.53 -6.54
CA ALA A 554 34.19 -1.15 -6.08
C ALA A 554 34.65 -2.35 -6.92
N ASP A 555 33.77 -2.94 -7.73
CA ASP A 555 34.02 -4.19 -8.46
C ASP A 555 34.02 -3.96 -9.98
N LEU A 556 32.84 -4.04 -10.61
CA LEU A 556 32.68 -4.01 -12.07
C LEU A 556 32.85 -2.62 -12.69
N LEU A 557 32.68 -1.57 -11.89
CA LEU A 557 32.62 -0.18 -12.34
C LEU A 557 33.68 0.72 -11.69
N ALA A 558 34.73 0.16 -11.10
CA ALA A 558 35.81 0.93 -10.47
C ALA A 558 36.40 2.00 -11.39
N ASP A 559 36.61 1.66 -12.68
CA ASP A 559 37.15 2.58 -13.69
C ASP A 559 36.18 3.70 -14.08
N LEU A 560 34.92 3.66 -13.66
CA LEU A 560 33.95 4.71 -13.96
C LEU A 560 34.29 6.01 -13.20
N SER A 561 34.99 5.90 -12.07
CA SER A 561 35.46 7.04 -11.28
C SER A 561 36.60 7.78 -11.99
N ILE A 562 36.42 9.08 -12.20
CA ILE A 562 37.40 9.93 -12.87
C ILE A 562 38.30 10.54 -11.82
N ARG A 563 39.62 10.32 -11.93
CA ARG A 563 40.59 11.04 -11.10
C ARG A 563 40.66 12.48 -11.59
N LEU A 564 40.36 13.43 -10.70
CA LEU A 564 40.37 14.85 -11.06
C LEU A 564 41.80 15.35 -11.30
N GLY A 565 42.70 15.27 -10.32
CA GLY A 565 44.13 15.57 -10.52
C GLY A 565 44.40 17.00 -11.00
N PHE A 566 43.98 18.01 -10.25
CA PHE A 566 44.10 19.43 -10.61
C PHE A 566 45.53 19.98 -10.43
N ASP A 567 46.34 19.97 -11.48
CA ASP A 567 47.66 20.59 -11.52
C ASP A 567 47.61 22.07 -11.94
N TRP A 568 46.77 22.88 -11.29
CA TRP A 568 46.65 24.31 -11.61
C TRP A 568 47.85 25.07 -11.04
N ILE A 569 48.91 25.19 -11.85
CA ILE A 569 50.00 26.13 -11.59
C ILE A 569 49.39 27.54 -11.65
N SER A 570 49.48 28.28 -10.55
CA SER A 570 49.15 29.70 -10.53
C SER A 570 50.01 30.41 -11.57
N ASP A 571 49.39 30.99 -12.60
CA ASP A 571 50.03 32.00 -13.47
C ASP A 571 50.34 33.24 -12.62
N GLU A 572 51.36 33.14 -11.80
CA GLU A 572 52.03 34.25 -11.12
C GLU A 572 53.53 33.95 -11.15
N GLN A 573 54.05 33.75 -12.35
CA GLN A 573 55.45 34.00 -12.65
C GLN A 573 55.51 35.36 -13.38
N PRO A 574 55.96 36.44 -12.72
CA PRO A 574 56.29 37.66 -13.46
C PRO A 574 57.44 37.34 -14.41
N ALA A 575 57.29 37.78 -15.65
CA ALA A 575 58.29 37.64 -16.70
C ALA A 575 59.66 38.11 -16.19
N ALA A 576 60.62 37.18 -16.11
CA ALA A 576 62.01 37.51 -15.85
C ALA A 576 62.60 38.20 -17.10
N GLY A 577 62.36 39.51 -17.20
CA GLY A 577 63.08 40.42 -18.07
C GLY A 577 63.97 41.34 -17.25
N LEU A 578 65.28 41.07 -17.27
CA LEU A 578 66.38 42.02 -17.02
C LEU A 578 66.47 42.67 -15.62
N ALA A 579 67.13 41.99 -14.68
CA ALA A 579 68.04 42.63 -13.71
C ALA A 579 69.02 41.57 -13.13
N SER A 580 70.24 41.60 -13.63
CA SER A 580 71.39 40.85 -13.12
C SER A 580 71.88 41.46 -11.78
N ALA A 581 72.40 40.57 -10.92
CA ALA A 581 73.25 40.83 -9.75
C ALA A 581 72.61 41.39 -8.46
N SER A 582 72.03 40.50 -7.62
CA SER A 582 71.98 40.71 -6.15
C SER A 582 71.71 39.44 -5.31
N ALA A 583 71.18 38.35 -5.88
CA ALA A 583 70.86 37.14 -5.09
C ALA A 583 72.04 36.18 -4.82
N GLY A 584 73.12 36.24 -5.60
CA GLY A 584 74.30 35.38 -5.41
C GLY A 584 75.16 35.74 -4.19
N LEU A 585 75.17 37.03 -3.81
CA LEU A 585 75.91 37.52 -2.64
C LEU A 585 75.22 37.17 -1.31
N ILE A 586 73.89 37.12 -1.28
CA ILE A 586 73.12 36.86 -0.06
C ILE A 586 73.12 35.36 0.28
N ALA A 587 72.93 34.48 -0.70
CA ALA A 587 72.95 33.03 -0.50
C ALA A 587 74.34 32.48 -0.09
N GLY A 588 75.42 33.10 -0.59
CA GLY A 588 76.79 32.74 -0.20
C GLY A 588 77.11 33.09 1.26
N ILE A 589 76.65 34.25 1.75
CA ILE A 589 76.86 34.69 3.14
C ILE A 589 76.07 33.82 4.11
N THR A 590 74.83 33.43 3.77
CA THR A 590 74.01 32.56 4.64
C THR A 590 74.59 31.15 4.76
N LEU A 591 75.15 30.60 3.67
CA LEU A 591 75.76 29.26 3.69
C LEU A 591 77.10 29.27 4.46
N ALA A 592 77.91 30.33 4.30
CA ALA A 592 79.15 30.49 5.05
C ALA A 592 78.90 30.65 6.57
N ALA A 593 77.87 31.41 6.96
CA ALA A 593 77.49 31.56 8.36
C ALA A 593 77.03 30.24 9.01
N LEU A 594 76.30 29.39 8.27
CA LEU A 594 75.87 28.07 8.74
C LEU A 594 77.06 27.11 9.00
N ILE A 595 78.06 27.11 8.11
CA ILE A 595 79.24 26.26 8.25
C ILE A 595 80.07 26.66 9.48
N VAL A 596 80.22 27.97 9.73
CA VAL A 596 80.93 28.48 10.91
C VAL A 596 80.19 28.14 12.21
N LEU A 597 78.86 28.21 12.21
CA LEU A 597 78.04 27.85 13.37
C LEU A 597 78.23 26.37 13.75
N ILE A 598 78.22 25.47 12.76
CA ILE A 598 78.44 24.03 12.98
C ILE A 598 79.86 23.76 13.50
N ALA A 599 80.87 24.48 13.00
CA ALA A 599 82.25 24.35 13.48
C ALA A 599 82.41 24.76 14.95
N ILE A 600 81.73 25.82 15.40
CA ILE A 600 81.74 26.25 16.82
C ILE A 600 81.06 25.20 17.71
N ILE A 601 79.92 24.63 17.26
CA ILE A 601 79.23 23.55 18.00
C ILE A 601 80.13 22.32 18.13
N LEU A 602 80.82 21.91 17.06
CA LEU A 602 81.77 20.80 17.10
C LEU A 602 82.95 21.09 18.03
N LEU A 603 83.46 22.32 18.06
CA LEU A 603 84.52 22.73 18.98
C LEU A 603 84.06 22.63 20.45
N VAL A 604 82.84 23.06 20.76
CA VAL A 604 82.26 22.93 22.12
C VAL A 604 82.01 21.46 22.47
N LEU A 605 81.54 20.64 21.53
CA LEU A 605 81.35 19.20 21.75
C LEU A 605 82.67 18.46 21.99
N LEU A 606 83.77 18.89 21.34
CA LEU A 606 85.10 18.32 21.55
C LEU A 606 85.71 18.76 22.88
N LEU A 607 85.43 19.99 23.34
CA LEU A 607 85.90 20.51 24.63
C LEU A 607 85.04 20.05 25.82
N ARG A 608 83.78 19.67 25.59
CA ARG A 608 82.87 19.06 26.59
C ARG A 608 82.83 17.54 26.53
N ARG A 609 83.79 16.89 25.86
CA ARG A 609 83.94 15.44 25.90
C ARG A 609 84.53 14.99 27.24
N ASP A 610 83.82 15.29 28.32
CA ASP A 610 83.98 14.61 29.59
C ASP A 610 83.48 13.16 29.40
N SER A 611 84.33 12.23 29.78
CA SER A 611 84.08 10.79 29.79
C SER A 611 82.86 10.44 30.64
N GLY A 612 81.70 10.26 29.99
CA GLY A 612 80.46 9.79 30.59
C GLY A 612 80.29 8.28 30.44
N GLN A 613 80.00 7.62 31.54
CA GLN A 613 80.08 6.18 31.81
C GLN A 613 79.12 5.31 30.97
N THR A 614 79.58 4.10 30.68
CA THR A 614 78.80 2.95 30.18
C THR A 614 77.69 2.55 31.15
N TYR A 615 76.45 2.56 30.69
CA TYR A 615 75.30 1.98 31.39
C TYR A 615 75.34 0.45 31.28
N LEU A 616 75.75 -0.23 32.35
CA LEU A 616 75.72 -1.69 32.46
C LEU A 616 74.32 -2.15 32.89
N VAL A 617 73.53 -2.61 31.92
CA VAL A 617 72.20 -3.19 32.14
C VAL A 617 72.28 -4.56 32.84
N ASP A 618 73.40 -5.26 32.68
CA ASP A 618 73.65 -6.61 33.25
C ASP A 618 73.64 -6.67 34.79
N GLU A 619 73.90 -5.55 35.48
CA GLU A 619 73.91 -5.54 36.95
C GLU A 619 72.49 -5.40 37.54
N LYS A 620 71.55 -4.83 36.77
CA LYS A 620 70.15 -4.63 37.20
C LYS A 620 69.29 -5.88 37.00
N GLU A 621 69.59 -6.72 36.01
CA GLU A 621 68.89 -7.98 35.78
C GLU A 621 69.30 -9.07 36.80
N ARG A 622 70.56 -9.03 37.27
CA ARG A 622 71.08 -9.96 38.30
C ARG A 622 70.47 -9.73 39.70
N GLN A 623 70.00 -8.52 39.99
CA GLN A 623 69.28 -8.18 41.22
C GLN A 623 67.78 -8.55 41.19
N GLN A 624 67.23 -8.83 40.01
CA GLN A 624 65.85 -9.29 39.82
C GLN A 624 65.75 -10.82 39.72
N GLY A 625 66.85 -11.56 39.96
CA GLY A 625 66.85 -13.02 40.10
C GLY A 625 66.80 -13.79 38.79
N ASN A 626 67.02 -13.15 37.64
CA ASN A 626 67.05 -13.84 36.36
C ASN A 626 68.50 -14.20 35.99
N HIS A 627 68.78 -15.49 35.82
CA HIS A 627 70.07 -16.02 35.37
C HIS A 627 69.91 -16.53 33.92
N PRO A 628 70.15 -15.69 32.90
CA PRO A 628 69.94 -16.06 31.49
C PRO A 628 70.93 -17.12 30.96
N GLU A 629 71.88 -17.56 31.78
CA GLU A 629 72.85 -18.62 31.46
C GLU A 629 72.40 -20.04 31.87
N LEU A 630 71.20 -20.19 32.46
CA LEU A 630 70.63 -21.49 32.82
C LEU A 630 69.53 -21.99 31.86
N GLU A 631 69.03 -21.17 30.92
CA GLU A 631 67.94 -21.56 29.99
C GLU A 631 68.40 -22.06 28.61
N VAL A 632 69.71 -22.15 28.35
CA VAL A 632 70.25 -22.61 27.06
C VAL A 632 70.64 -24.10 27.07
N LYS A 633 70.49 -24.78 28.21
CA LYS A 633 70.65 -26.23 28.28
C LYS A 633 69.38 -26.88 28.78
N GLU A 634 68.86 -27.73 27.90
CA GLU A 634 68.06 -28.89 28.24
C GLU A 634 66.53 -28.68 28.20
N GLU A 635 66.00 -29.14 27.06
CA GLU A 635 64.86 -30.06 26.95
C GLU A 635 63.48 -29.51 26.50
N HIS A 636 63.20 -29.91 25.24
CA HIS A 636 62.00 -30.62 24.78
C HIS A 636 60.63 -29.91 24.67
N PHE A 637 60.22 -29.82 23.40
CA PHE A 637 58.85 -29.85 22.87
C PHE A 637 57.89 -30.71 23.72
N LYS A 638 56.77 -30.15 24.19
CA LYS A 638 55.58 -30.92 24.60
C LYS A 638 54.26 -30.24 24.21
N GLU A 639 53.42 -31.08 23.58
CA GLU A 639 52.03 -30.90 23.18
C GLU A 639 51.08 -30.49 24.32
N TYR A 640 50.05 -29.72 23.99
CA TYR A 640 48.84 -29.62 24.80
C TYR A 640 47.85 -30.72 24.40
N GLN A 641 47.60 -31.68 25.31
CA GLN A 641 46.46 -32.61 25.28
C GLN A 641 45.44 -32.26 26.39
N PRO A 642 44.17 -32.67 26.24
CA PRO A 642 43.04 -32.22 27.06
C PRO A 642 42.70 -33.11 28.28
N ALA A 643 42.07 -32.45 29.26
CA ALA A 643 41.04 -32.86 30.27
C ALA A 643 41.12 -34.19 31.06
N GLU A 644 40.98 -34.08 32.40
CA GLU A 644 40.05 -34.76 33.35
C GLU A 644 40.50 -34.38 34.79
N GLU A 645 39.69 -34.26 35.85
CA GLU A 645 38.65 -35.16 36.36
C GLU A 645 37.53 -34.41 37.14
N ALA A 646 36.39 -35.09 37.23
CA ALA A 646 35.15 -34.81 37.97
C ALA A 646 35.34 -35.05 39.52
N PRO A 647 34.31 -35.20 40.40
CA PRO A 647 32.85 -35.35 40.19
C PRO A 647 31.92 -34.65 41.22
N ILE A 648 30.61 -34.56 40.92
CA ILE A 648 29.47 -34.88 41.82
C ILE A 648 28.12 -34.82 41.04
N ARG A 649 27.44 -35.97 41.13
CA ARG A 649 26.01 -36.36 41.01
C ARG A 649 24.88 -35.31 40.85
N ALA A 650 24.18 -35.47 39.72
CA ALA A 650 22.72 -35.55 39.45
C ALA A 650 21.68 -35.07 40.49
N GLU A 651 20.75 -34.18 40.08
CA GLU A 651 19.41 -34.53 39.55
C GLU A 651 18.58 -33.29 39.12
N ARG A 652 17.92 -33.43 37.96
CA ARG A 652 16.58 -32.93 37.55
C ARG A 652 16.28 -31.44 37.25
N MET A 653 15.98 -31.22 35.95
CA MET A 653 14.77 -30.60 35.35
C MET A 653 14.47 -29.09 35.49
N SER A 654 14.68 -28.37 34.37
CA SER A 654 13.66 -27.85 33.43
C SER A 654 12.53 -26.87 33.84
N LEU A 655 12.48 -25.77 33.06
CA LEU A 655 11.34 -24.99 32.53
C LEU A 655 10.48 -24.07 33.42
N ASN A 656 10.32 -22.85 32.88
CA ASN A 656 9.12 -22.00 32.80
C ASN A 656 8.61 -21.16 33.99
N SER A 657 8.37 -19.89 33.64
CA SER A 657 7.13 -19.14 33.86
C SER A 657 6.91 -18.33 35.16
N TYR A 658 6.46 -17.09 34.92
CA TYR A 658 5.50 -16.29 35.69
C TYR A 658 5.94 -15.47 36.93
N SER A 659 5.85 -14.15 36.73
CA SER A 659 5.05 -13.18 37.49
C SER A 659 5.17 -13.12 39.03
N GLY A 660 5.66 -11.97 39.47
CA GLY A 660 4.88 -11.13 40.40
C GLY A 660 5.41 -11.00 41.82
N VAL A 661 5.16 -9.81 42.37
CA VAL A 661 5.12 -9.46 43.81
C VAL A 661 6.37 -8.77 44.38
N SER A 662 6.39 -7.45 44.13
CA SER A 662 6.40 -6.34 45.11
C SER A 662 7.35 -6.36 46.32
N ILE A 663 8.05 -5.24 46.56
CA ILE A 663 7.80 -4.27 47.67
C ILE A 663 8.98 -3.27 47.79
N LYS A 664 8.64 -2.00 47.60
CA LYS A 664 9.01 -0.74 48.29
C LYS A 664 10.46 -0.44 48.73
N SER A 665 10.94 0.71 48.25
CA SER A 665 11.32 1.90 49.06
C SER A 665 11.51 3.11 48.10
N GLN A 666 10.56 4.04 47.97
CA GLN A 666 10.49 5.36 48.67
C GLN A 666 11.83 6.12 48.68
N ASP A 667 11.97 7.17 47.85
CA ASP A 667 11.74 8.61 48.17
C ASP A 667 13.10 9.20 48.66
N ASP A 668 13.69 10.32 48.22
CA ASP A 668 13.15 11.57 47.72
C ASP A 668 14.31 12.52 47.29
N ARG A 669 14.05 13.29 46.22
CA ARG A 669 14.35 14.72 46.01
C ARG A 669 15.81 15.22 45.95
N GLU A 670 16.19 15.70 44.76
CA GLU A 670 16.48 17.13 44.58
C GLU A 670 16.14 17.59 43.14
N LEU A 671 15.53 18.76 43.06
CA LEU A 671 14.77 19.33 41.94
C LEU A 671 15.57 20.43 41.22
N ASP A 672 15.16 20.67 39.98
CA ASP A 672 15.01 21.98 39.34
C ASP A 672 16.19 22.93 39.28
N VAL A 673 16.82 22.96 38.11
CA VAL A 673 17.55 24.15 37.64
C VAL A 673 17.27 24.35 36.13
N TYR A 674 16.48 25.39 35.86
CA TYR A 674 16.17 26.07 34.59
C TYR A 674 15.22 25.40 33.58
N LYS A 675 13.95 25.42 33.96
CA LYS A 675 12.84 25.80 33.08
C LYS A 675 12.42 27.22 33.48
N ASP A 676 13.06 28.25 32.90
CA ASP A 676 12.64 29.65 32.98
C ASP A 676 13.20 30.45 31.79
N ASP A 677 12.32 30.67 30.82
CA ASP A 677 12.10 31.90 30.03
C ASP A 677 11.19 31.48 28.85
N MET A 678 9.86 31.41 29.05
CA MET A 678 8.88 32.51 28.87
C MET A 678 9.11 33.25 27.54
N GLY A 679 8.13 33.42 26.65
CA GLY A 679 6.69 33.33 26.74
C GLY A 679 6.11 34.20 25.60
N ASP A 680 4.80 34.10 25.41
CA ASP A 680 3.95 34.92 24.51
C ASP A 680 3.82 34.45 23.05
N MET A 681 2.71 33.76 22.76
CA MET A 681 1.62 34.40 22.00
C MET A 681 0.31 33.64 22.20
N GLY A 682 -0.66 34.36 22.74
CA GLY A 682 -2.02 33.92 22.97
C GLY A 682 -2.92 33.99 21.73
N ASP A 683 -4.00 33.24 21.87
CA ASP A 683 -5.35 33.42 21.32
C ASP A 683 -5.58 34.63 20.37
N PHE A 684 -5.85 34.33 19.09
CA PHE A 684 -6.56 35.23 18.18
C PHE A 684 -7.64 34.45 17.43
N THR A 685 -8.88 34.80 17.78
CA THR A 685 -10.06 34.64 16.94
C THR A 685 -10.16 35.88 16.05
N GLU A 686 -10.25 35.73 14.73
CA GLU A 686 -10.76 36.80 13.87
C GLU A 686 -11.44 36.23 12.61
N ASP A 687 -12.73 36.55 12.50
CA ASP A 687 -13.54 36.53 11.29
C ASP A 687 -12.92 37.45 10.22
N GLY A 688 -12.85 37.00 8.97
CA GLY A 688 -12.26 37.79 7.90
C GLY A 688 -12.72 37.41 6.50
N SER A 689 -14.03 37.46 6.26
CA SER A 689 -14.58 37.56 4.91
C SER A 689 -14.20 38.90 4.30
N PHE A 690 -13.45 38.92 3.19
CA PHE A 690 -13.39 40.10 2.34
C PHE A 690 -13.20 39.74 0.86
N ILE A 691 -14.29 39.89 0.12
CA ILE A 691 -14.32 40.14 -1.32
C ILE A 691 -13.73 41.52 -1.58
N GLY A 692 -12.86 41.66 -2.58
CA GLY A 692 -12.21 42.92 -2.90
C GLY A 692 -11.65 42.98 -4.32
N GLU A 693 -12.53 42.78 -5.30
CA GLU A 693 -12.34 43.18 -6.70
C GLU A 693 -12.20 44.72 -6.80
N TYR A 694 -11.15 45.21 -7.47
CA TYR A 694 -11.10 46.58 -7.99
C TYR A 694 -10.61 46.63 -9.44
N SER A 695 -11.58 46.53 -10.34
CA SER A 695 -11.99 47.49 -11.38
C SER A 695 -11.02 48.08 -12.42
N ALA A 696 -11.47 47.98 -13.68
CA ALA A 696 -11.41 49.08 -14.65
C ALA A 696 -12.62 49.09 -15.63
N LYS A 697 -13.57 50.05 -15.41
CA LYS A 697 -14.37 50.92 -16.33
C LYS A 697 -14.97 50.33 -17.63
N LYS A 698 -16.19 50.60 -18.13
CA LYS A 698 -17.17 51.74 -18.10
C LYS A 698 -18.44 51.22 -18.86
N LYS A 699 -19.71 51.47 -18.51
CA LYS A 699 -20.58 52.64 -18.88
C LYS A 699 -22.05 52.40 -18.43
N LYS A 700 -22.68 53.44 -17.85
CA LYS A 700 -24.08 53.97 -17.98
C LYS A 700 -25.21 53.01 -18.47
N ARG A 701 -26.43 52.97 -17.92
CA ARG A 701 -27.32 54.08 -17.47
C ARG A 701 -28.65 53.55 -16.85
N ASP A 702 -29.11 54.25 -15.82
CA ASP A 702 -30.46 54.64 -15.38
C ASP A 702 -31.63 53.64 -15.13
N ASN A 703 -31.94 53.52 -13.82
CA ASN A 703 -33.23 53.45 -13.10
C ASN A 703 -34.55 53.47 -13.88
N SER A 704 -35.56 52.73 -13.38
CA SER A 704 -36.64 53.24 -12.49
C SER A 704 -37.82 52.26 -12.38
N ALA A 705 -38.30 52.07 -11.16
CA ALA A 705 -39.69 51.81 -10.73
C ALA A 705 -40.68 51.16 -11.72
N ASN A 706 -41.03 49.89 -11.48
CA ASN A 706 -42.38 49.43 -11.08
C ASN A 706 -42.34 47.94 -10.72
#